data_AF-A0AAJ1UAX9-F1
#
_entry.id   AF-A0AAJ1UAX9-F1
#
_cell.length_a   1.000
_cell.length_b   1.000
_cell.length_c   1.000
_cell.angle_alpha   90.00
_cell.angle_beta   90.00
_cell.angle_gamma   90.00
#
_symmetry.space_group_name_H-M   'P 1'
#
loop_
_entity.id
_entity.type
_entity.pdbx_description
1 polymer ?
#
loop_
_entity_poly.entity_id
_entity_poly.type
_entity_poly.pdbx_seq_one_letter_code
_entity_poly.pdbx_strand_id
1 'polypeptide(L)'
;MTHRSHAPGAGLDGFFAPRSIAVIGASDDPERIGGRPLHFCLNSGFSGPIYPVNPRREVIQGLPAFADLEAIPGPVDLAILAISADRIPETLRACGRKGVRAAVIFSAGFAELGPDGQAAQAELVQIAHAQGIRLLGPNCLGFYSAGSGACGTFSSALQGGLPARGGIGLITQSGAYGTHLLSMAKERRLGIAAWVSTGNEADVSVADCLAHMVEDPEVRAIGVYMEGVNQPEALLAALERARVLRKPVTIMKVGVSEVGAQAMQSHTASLAGSDASFEAAVEQAGALRIATTEEMFDILYAASIAPLPRGDRLGILTVSGGAGVLMADAAAKHGLSVPPMPDDAVARMLERNPFASPRNPVDITAQAINDFDLIPDYLSEMMQSGGYDACVGFFTSWAGAARLGPLIHDALIRGLAGFDRPFVLVGLLGDELAAQYDAAGIPCFADPSRAVAVLGALARLRAGFDRPATAGALPVIDDPVLPATPLSEAAAKARLVRAGIPCLPEKVAQTADEAASIATAMGLPVAMKILSPDIAHKTDIGGVALNLADAETVREAAARMLRDIPARLPEARIEGVLITPMAGEGVELILGTQRDPVIGPMVMVGMGGILAEVAPDVVLARAPVTPQQALGMLDRLRAAALLDGVRGRAGVDRGAIADAIARLSVLAVANADTIDSIEINPLLARPDGALALDALIVPRGQARRKDSA
;
A
#
# COMPACT_ATOMS: atom_id res chain seq x y z
N MET A 1 -2.48 20.89 -14.20
CA MET A 1 -2.73 20.76 -12.75
C MET A 1 -3.85 21.72 -12.38
N THR A 2 -5.09 21.24 -12.32
CA THR A 2 -6.22 22.01 -11.81
C THR A 2 -6.10 22.02 -10.29
N HIS A 3 -5.86 23.20 -9.71
CA HIS A 3 -5.93 23.40 -8.27
C HIS A 3 -7.32 22.97 -7.76
N ARG A 4 -7.36 22.06 -6.79
CA ARG A 4 -8.60 21.69 -6.09
C ARG A 4 -9.15 22.88 -5.31
N SER A 5 -10.48 22.99 -5.28
CA SER A 5 -11.22 23.85 -4.34
C SER A 5 -11.80 23.10 -3.13
N HIS A 6 -11.67 21.76 -3.06
CA HIS A 6 -12.33 20.93 -2.06
C HIS A 6 -11.37 19.95 -1.37
N ALA A 7 -11.60 19.70 -0.07
CA ALA A 7 -10.89 18.69 0.71
C ALA A 7 -11.26 17.26 0.27
N PRO A 8 -10.36 16.26 0.42
CA PRO A 8 -10.69 14.86 0.13
C PRO A 8 -11.98 14.40 0.82
N GLY A 9 -12.86 13.74 0.08
CA GLY A 9 -14.13 13.21 0.60
C GLY A 9 -15.26 14.24 0.77
N ALA A 10 -15.00 15.55 0.63
CA ALA A 10 -16.01 16.59 0.84
C ALA A 10 -17.19 16.47 -0.14
N GLY A 11 -18.43 16.50 0.33
CA GLY A 11 -19.63 16.46 -0.54
C GLY A 11 -20.01 15.07 -1.06
N LEU A 12 -19.32 14.01 -0.63
CA LEU A 12 -19.69 12.64 -1.00
C LEU A 12 -21.01 12.17 -0.37
N ASP A 13 -21.48 12.83 0.70
CA ASP A 13 -22.82 12.61 1.27
C ASP A 13 -23.94 12.80 0.23
N GLY A 14 -23.71 13.65 -0.79
CA GLY A 14 -24.64 13.82 -1.89
C GLY A 14 -24.87 12.54 -2.71
N PHE A 15 -23.94 11.58 -2.66
CA PHE A 15 -24.08 10.26 -3.27
C PHE A 15 -24.52 9.21 -2.24
N PHE A 16 -23.84 9.11 -1.09
CA PHE A 16 -24.05 8.00 -0.16
C PHE A 16 -25.21 8.20 0.83
N ALA A 17 -25.64 9.43 1.07
CA ALA A 17 -26.77 9.78 1.94
C ALA A 17 -27.71 10.86 1.33
N PRO A 18 -28.17 10.71 0.07
CA PRO A 18 -29.05 11.68 -0.57
C PRO A 18 -30.45 11.62 0.05
N ARG A 19 -31.12 12.76 0.14
CA ARG A 19 -32.53 12.80 0.61
C ARG A 19 -33.53 12.69 -0.53
N SER A 20 -33.10 12.90 -1.77
CA SER A 20 -33.94 12.76 -2.98
C SER A 20 -33.09 12.49 -4.21
N ILE A 21 -33.64 11.74 -5.16
CA ILE A 21 -32.93 11.26 -6.35
C ILE A 21 -33.75 11.60 -7.60
N ALA A 22 -33.13 12.19 -8.62
CA ALA A 22 -33.69 12.29 -9.96
C ALA A 22 -32.94 11.38 -10.94
N VAL A 23 -33.66 10.64 -11.78
CA VAL A 23 -33.06 9.79 -12.83
C VAL A 23 -33.39 10.36 -14.20
N ILE A 24 -32.39 10.95 -14.85
CA ILE A 24 -32.51 11.58 -16.17
C ILE A 24 -32.21 10.53 -17.24
N GLY A 25 -33.15 10.37 -18.18
CA GLY A 25 -33.14 9.22 -19.10
C GLY A 25 -33.85 8.00 -18.52
N ALA A 26 -34.77 8.21 -17.57
CA ALA A 26 -35.51 7.15 -16.92
C ALA A 26 -36.26 6.25 -17.92
N SER A 27 -36.30 4.96 -17.61
CA SER A 27 -36.97 3.94 -18.41
C SER A 27 -37.92 3.11 -17.55
N ASP A 28 -39.07 2.76 -18.13
CA ASP A 28 -40.07 1.88 -17.53
C ASP A 28 -39.63 0.41 -17.54
N ASP A 29 -38.76 0.06 -18.49
CA ASP A 29 -38.07 -1.23 -18.54
C ASP A 29 -36.95 -1.26 -17.48
N PRO A 30 -37.05 -2.09 -16.43
CA PRO A 30 -36.11 -2.14 -15.32
C PRO A 30 -34.77 -2.76 -15.70
N GLU A 31 -34.65 -3.35 -16.89
CA GLU A 31 -33.41 -3.97 -17.36
C GLU A 31 -32.51 -2.99 -18.12
N ARG A 32 -33.04 -1.85 -18.57
CA ARG A 32 -32.27 -0.80 -19.28
C ARG A 32 -31.46 0.06 -18.32
N ILE A 33 -30.39 0.66 -18.83
CA ILE A 33 -29.47 1.53 -18.07
C ILE A 33 -30.22 2.60 -17.26
N GLY A 34 -31.17 3.31 -17.88
CA GLY A 34 -31.96 4.34 -17.21
C GLY A 34 -33.12 3.81 -16.35
N GLY A 35 -33.45 2.52 -16.42
CA GLY A 35 -34.49 1.90 -15.60
C GLY A 35 -33.96 1.24 -14.33
N ARG A 36 -32.75 0.68 -14.40
CA ARG A 36 -32.09 -0.02 -13.29
C ARG A 36 -31.95 0.82 -12.00
N PRO A 37 -31.46 2.07 -12.03
CA PRO A 37 -31.33 2.86 -10.80
C PRO A 37 -32.66 3.07 -10.07
N LEU A 38 -33.76 3.29 -10.81
CA LEU A 38 -35.09 3.40 -10.20
C LEU A 38 -35.51 2.09 -9.55
N HIS A 39 -35.42 1.00 -10.32
CA HIS A 39 -35.79 -0.34 -9.85
C HIS A 39 -35.00 -0.70 -8.58
N PHE A 40 -33.69 -0.44 -8.56
CA PHE A 40 -32.85 -0.75 -7.41
C PHE A 40 -33.17 0.13 -6.21
N CYS A 41 -33.36 1.45 -6.37
CA CYS A 41 -33.74 2.33 -5.26
C CYS A 41 -35.09 1.92 -4.63
N LEU A 42 -36.08 1.55 -5.46
CA LEU A 42 -37.38 1.07 -4.99
C LEU A 42 -37.28 -0.22 -4.17
N ASN A 43 -36.31 -1.10 -4.50
CA ASN A 43 -36.15 -2.41 -3.84
C ASN A 43 -35.10 -2.43 -2.72
N SER A 44 -34.36 -1.33 -2.51
CA SER A 44 -33.27 -1.23 -1.52
C SER A 44 -33.64 -0.50 -0.24
N GLY A 45 -34.89 -0.07 -0.14
CA GLY A 45 -35.41 0.64 1.03
C GLY A 45 -35.01 2.11 1.07
N PHE A 46 -34.68 2.72 -0.08
CA PHE A 46 -34.51 4.17 -0.16
C PHE A 46 -35.82 4.86 0.26
N SER A 47 -35.75 5.70 1.29
CA SER A 47 -36.94 6.32 1.89
C SER A 47 -37.27 7.71 1.32
N GLY A 48 -36.34 8.32 0.58
CA GLY A 48 -36.53 9.61 -0.06
C GLY A 48 -37.36 9.53 -1.35
N PRO A 49 -37.85 10.67 -1.87
CA PRO A 49 -38.53 10.69 -3.16
C PRO A 49 -37.57 10.39 -4.32
N ILE A 50 -38.08 9.61 -5.28
CA ILE A 50 -37.40 9.24 -6.53
C ILE A 50 -38.19 9.88 -7.68
N TYR A 51 -37.52 10.68 -8.51
CA TYR A 51 -38.10 11.44 -9.60
C TYR A 51 -37.60 10.92 -10.96
N PRO A 52 -38.38 10.07 -11.66
CA PRO A 52 -38.11 9.75 -13.05
C PRO A 52 -38.21 11.00 -13.94
N VAL A 53 -37.21 11.25 -14.78
CA VAL A 53 -37.22 12.35 -15.76
C VAL A 53 -37.20 11.78 -17.17
N ASN A 54 -38.31 11.96 -17.89
CA ASN A 54 -38.52 11.51 -19.26
C ASN A 54 -39.54 12.43 -19.98
N PRO A 55 -39.20 13.04 -21.13
CA PRO A 55 -40.06 13.99 -21.83
C PRO A 55 -41.31 13.36 -22.48
N ARG A 56 -41.40 12.03 -22.56
CA ARG A 56 -42.45 11.33 -23.32
C ARG A 56 -43.43 10.54 -22.46
N ARG A 57 -43.14 10.33 -21.18
CA ARG A 57 -43.93 9.45 -20.31
C ARG A 57 -44.30 10.20 -19.04
N GLU A 58 -45.55 10.07 -18.63
CA GLU A 58 -46.07 10.66 -17.40
C GLU A 58 -45.92 9.72 -16.19
N VAL A 59 -45.74 8.42 -16.42
CA VAL A 59 -45.51 7.40 -15.38
C VAL A 59 -44.40 6.45 -15.83
N ILE A 60 -43.48 6.14 -14.91
CA ILE A 60 -42.36 5.20 -15.11
C ILE A 60 -42.22 4.35 -13.84
N GLN A 61 -42.26 3.02 -13.98
CA GLN A 61 -42.15 2.05 -12.87
C GLN A 61 -43.11 2.37 -11.70
N GLY A 62 -44.32 2.85 -12.02
CA GLY A 62 -45.34 3.23 -11.04
C GLY A 62 -45.14 4.60 -10.37
N LEU A 63 -44.09 5.35 -10.72
CA LEU A 63 -43.82 6.69 -10.20
C LEU A 63 -44.23 7.77 -11.22
N PRO A 64 -44.74 8.93 -10.76
CA PRO A 64 -44.94 10.10 -11.61
C PRO A 64 -43.62 10.55 -12.25
N ALA A 65 -43.60 10.70 -13.56
CA ALA A 65 -42.44 11.11 -14.33
C ALA A 65 -42.57 12.58 -14.79
N PHE A 66 -41.45 13.27 -14.86
CA PHE A 66 -41.36 14.69 -15.18
C PHE A 66 -40.68 14.91 -16.53
N ALA A 67 -41.12 15.91 -17.29
CA ALA A 67 -40.59 16.15 -18.63
C ALA A 67 -39.10 16.59 -18.61
N ASP A 68 -38.73 17.35 -17.59
CA ASP A 68 -37.40 17.87 -17.30
C ASP A 68 -37.18 18.01 -15.78
N LEU A 69 -35.99 18.46 -15.40
CA LEU A 69 -35.58 18.59 -14.00
C LEU A 69 -36.26 19.78 -13.29
N GLU A 70 -36.63 20.83 -14.02
CA GLU A 70 -37.24 22.04 -13.47
C GLU A 70 -38.71 21.80 -13.10
N ALA A 71 -39.39 20.92 -13.84
CA ALA A 71 -40.76 20.47 -13.58
C ALA A 71 -40.93 19.66 -12.28
N ILE A 72 -39.85 19.17 -11.67
CA ILE A 72 -39.91 18.46 -10.38
C ILE A 72 -40.35 19.45 -9.28
N PRO A 73 -41.40 19.20 -8.50
CA PRO A 73 -41.86 20.15 -7.48
C PRO A 73 -40.94 20.24 -6.26
N GLY A 74 -40.23 19.14 -5.94
CA GLY A 74 -39.37 19.03 -4.76
C GLY A 74 -37.88 19.34 -5.01
N PRO A 75 -37.06 19.34 -3.94
CA PRO A 75 -35.61 19.42 -4.04
C PRO A 75 -35.04 18.13 -4.63
N VAL A 76 -33.91 18.23 -5.32
CA VAL A 76 -33.16 17.09 -5.86
C VAL A 76 -31.75 17.15 -5.29
N ASP A 77 -31.37 16.21 -4.44
CA ASP A 77 -30.02 16.14 -3.88
C ASP A 77 -29.03 15.48 -4.87
N LEU A 78 -29.48 14.39 -5.51
CA LEU A 78 -28.69 13.56 -6.43
C LEU A 78 -29.36 13.45 -7.82
N ALA A 79 -28.60 13.70 -8.88
CA ALA A 79 -29.00 13.45 -10.26
C ALA A 79 -28.23 12.26 -10.86
N ILE A 80 -28.94 11.31 -11.47
CA ILE A 80 -28.34 10.17 -12.19
C ILE A 80 -28.58 10.39 -13.68
N LEU A 81 -27.52 10.54 -14.46
CA LEU A 81 -27.58 10.91 -15.87
C LEU A 81 -27.32 9.67 -16.75
N ALA A 82 -28.41 9.10 -17.25
CA ALA A 82 -28.44 7.96 -18.18
C ALA A 82 -28.85 8.42 -19.59
N ILE A 83 -28.14 9.42 -20.13
CA ILE A 83 -28.42 10.07 -21.41
C ILE A 83 -27.15 10.24 -22.24
N SER A 84 -27.25 10.40 -23.55
CA SER A 84 -26.09 10.55 -24.44
C SER A 84 -25.15 11.71 -24.04
N ALA A 85 -23.86 11.54 -24.31
CA ALA A 85 -22.79 12.45 -23.87
C ALA A 85 -23.01 13.92 -24.29
N ASP A 86 -23.55 14.14 -25.49
CA ASP A 86 -23.86 15.46 -26.06
C ASP A 86 -24.89 16.25 -25.24
N ARG A 87 -25.73 15.56 -24.45
CA ARG A 87 -26.78 16.19 -23.62
C ARG A 87 -26.33 16.46 -22.18
N ILE A 88 -25.17 15.93 -21.76
CA ILE A 88 -24.69 16.05 -20.39
C ILE A 88 -24.40 17.52 -20.00
N PRO A 89 -23.71 18.36 -20.81
CA PRO A 89 -23.40 19.73 -20.41
C PRO A 89 -24.63 20.56 -20.06
N GLU A 90 -25.67 20.53 -20.90
CA GLU A 90 -26.88 21.30 -20.64
C GLU A 90 -27.69 20.72 -19.46
N THR A 91 -27.69 19.40 -19.31
CA THR A 91 -28.33 18.75 -18.15
C THR A 91 -27.63 19.14 -16.84
N LEU A 92 -26.30 19.25 -16.81
CA LEU A 92 -25.57 19.74 -15.64
C LEU A 92 -25.89 21.19 -15.31
N ARG A 93 -26.08 22.06 -16.32
CA ARG A 93 -26.55 23.45 -16.09
C ARG A 93 -27.96 23.46 -15.48
N ALA A 94 -28.86 22.59 -15.95
CA ALA A 94 -30.18 22.43 -15.35
C ALA A 94 -30.11 21.90 -13.91
N CYS A 95 -29.22 20.95 -13.63
CA CYS A 95 -28.91 20.48 -12.27
C CYS A 95 -28.48 21.65 -11.36
N GLY A 96 -27.62 22.54 -11.86
CA GLY A 96 -27.19 23.74 -11.12
C GLY A 96 -28.36 24.66 -10.80
N ARG A 97 -29.22 24.96 -11.78
CA ARG A 97 -30.44 25.78 -11.56
C ARG A 97 -31.40 25.14 -10.56
N LYS A 98 -31.47 23.81 -10.51
CA LYS A 98 -32.30 23.05 -9.56
C LYS A 98 -31.69 22.96 -8.16
N GLY A 99 -30.41 23.29 -8.00
CA GLY A 99 -29.68 23.17 -6.73
C GLY A 99 -29.25 21.74 -6.40
N VAL A 100 -29.02 20.90 -7.43
CA VAL A 100 -28.47 19.55 -7.25
C VAL A 100 -27.07 19.64 -6.67
N ARG A 101 -26.73 18.73 -5.75
CA ARG A 101 -25.43 18.73 -5.06
C ARG A 101 -24.45 17.73 -5.68
N ALA A 102 -24.96 16.62 -6.21
CA ALA A 102 -24.18 15.54 -6.75
C ALA A 102 -24.79 14.98 -8.04
N ALA A 103 -23.95 14.59 -8.99
CA ALA A 103 -24.38 13.98 -10.23
C ALA A 103 -23.53 12.76 -10.60
N VAL A 104 -24.18 11.66 -11.00
CA VAL A 104 -23.54 10.46 -11.54
C VAL A 104 -23.72 10.45 -13.05
N ILE A 105 -22.63 10.31 -13.79
CA ILE A 105 -22.64 10.28 -15.25
C ILE A 105 -22.22 8.89 -15.73
N PHE A 106 -23.18 8.14 -16.28
CA PHE A 106 -22.93 6.79 -16.80
C PHE A 106 -22.25 6.81 -18.17
N SER A 107 -22.49 7.85 -18.95
CA SER A 107 -22.11 7.88 -20.35
C SER A 107 -20.62 7.94 -20.56
N ALA A 108 -20.14 7.09 -21.48
CA ALA A 108 -18.84 7.21 -22.13
C ALA A 108 -18.89 8.30 -23.22
N GLY A 109 -17.76 8.53 -23.90
CA GLY A 109 -17.55 9.57 -24.91
C GLY A 109 -16.61 10.69 -24.47
N PHE A 110 -15.76 10.49 -23.46
CA PHE A 110 -14.94 11.54 -22.83
C PHE A 110 -13.45 11.20 -22.89
N ALA A 111 -12.67 11.43 -21.82
CA ALA A 111 -11.21 11.36 -21.82
C ALA A 111 -10.61 10.04 -22.36
N GLU A 112 -11.36 8.94 -22.30
CA GLU A 112 -11.00 7.65 -22.86
C GLU A 112 -10.92 7.62 -24.41
N LEU A 113 -11.48 8.62 -25.09
CA LEU A 113 -11.41 8.76 -26.56
C LEU A 113 -10.22 9.59 -27.06
N GLY A 114 -9.36 10.08 -26.16
CA GLY A 114 -8.20 10.90 -26.50
C GLY A 114 -8.40 12.41 -26.27
N PRO A 115 -7.60 13.27 -26.94
CA PRO A 115 -7.51 14.70 -26.63
C PRO A 115 -8.84 15.48 -26.68
N ASP A 116 -9.68 15.25 -27.69
CA ASP A 116 -10.99 15.93 -27.80
C ASP A 116 -11.93 15.52 -26.66
N GLY A 117 -11.88 14.24 -26.28
CA GLY A 117 -12.61 13.72 -25.14
C GLY A 117 -12.12 14.29 -23.80
N GLN A 118 -10.81 14.53 -23.66
CA GLN A 118 -10.25 15.22 -22.48
C GLN A 118 -10.74 16.66 -22.38
N ALA A 119 -10.81 17.38 -23.51
CA ALA A 119 -11.36 18.74 -23.55
C ALA A 119 -12.85 18.77 -23.17
N ALA A 120 -13.65 17.83 -23.72
CA ALA A 120 -15.06 17.69 -23.35
C ALA A 120 -15.23 17.35 -21.86
N GLN A 121 -14.40 16.46 -21.30
CA GLN A 121 -14.42 16.15 -19.87
C GLN A 121 -14.05 17.37 -19.01
N ALA A 122 -13.06 18.16 -19.42
CA ALA A 122 -12.67 19.37 -18.72
C ALA A 122 -13.81 20.40 -18.69
N GLU A 123 -14.58 20.54 -19.78
CA GLU A 123 -15.79 21.36 -19.80
C GLU A 123 -16.82 20.89 -18.77
N LEU A 124 -17.06 19.57 -18.65
CA LEU A 124 -18.00 19.03 -17.67
C LEU A 124 -17.61 19.41 -16.23
N VAL A 125 -16.33 19.26 -15.89
CA VAL A 125 -15.81 19.60 -14.57
C VAL A 125 -15.97 21.11 -14.29
N GLN A 126 -15.69 21.95 -15.28
CA GLN A 126 -15.88 23.40 -15.17
C GLN A 126 -17.35 23.76 -14.91
N ILE A 127 -18.30 23.18 -15.66
CA ILE A 127 -19.73 23.41 -15.46
C ILE A 127 -20.15 22.96 -14.06
N ALA A 128 -19.74 21.77 -13.63
CA ALA A 128 -20.12 21.24 -12.32
C ALA A 128 -19.58 22.08 -11.17
N HIS A 129 -18.29 22.44 -11.20
CA HIS A 129 -17.69 23.27 -10.16
C HIS A 129 -18.31 24.67 -10.08
N ALA A 130 -18.62 25.29 -11.22
CA ALA A 130 -19.30 26.59 -11.25
C ALA A 130 -20.69 26.55 -10.59
N GLN A 131 -21.32 25.39 -10.55
CA GLN A 131 -22.64 25.15 -9.97
C GLN A 131 -22.58 24.51 -8.57
N GLY A 132 -21.39 24.25 -8.03
CA GLY A 132 -21.22 23.56 -6.74
C GLY A 132 -21.61 22.07 -6.75
N ILE A 133 -21.58 21.43 -7.93
CA ILE A 133 -21.95 20.02 -8.11
C ILE A 133 -20.69 19.14 -8.04
N ARG A 134 -20.74 18.04 -7.28
CA ARG A 134 -19.75 16.95 -7.36
C ARG A 134 -20.10 15.94 -8.45
N LEU A 135 -19.13 15.47 -9.23
CA LEU A 135 -19.33 14.49 -10.32
C LEU A 135 -18.69 13.14 -10.00
N LEU A 136 -19.50 12.07 -10.09
CA LEU A 136 -19.01 10.70 -10.17
C LEU A 136 -19.02 10.25 -11.64
N GLY A 137 -17.87 9.75 -12.11
CA GLY A 137 -17.63 9.46 -13.52
C GLY A 137 -16.95 10.62 -14.27
N PRO A 138 -17.22 10.83 -15.57
CA PRO A 138 -18.13 10.06 -16.43
C PRO A 138 -17.62 8.64 -16.69
N ASN A 139 -18.29 7.89 -17.57
CA ASN A 139 -17.93 6.52 -17.92
C ASN A 139 -17.75 5.63 -16.67
N CYS A 140 -18.74 5.67 -15.78
CA CYS A 140 -18.73 4.89 -14.54
C CYS A 140 -19.96 3.99 -14.46
N LEU A 141 -19.90 2.98 -13.60
CA LEU A 141 -21.11 2.22 -13.23
C LEU A 141 -21.89 2.87 -12.09
N GLY A 142 -21.35 3.90 -11.45
CA GLY A 142 -21.97 4.58 -10.32
C GLY A 142 -21.74 3.87 -8.99
N PHE A 143 -22.74 3.86 -8.10
CA PHE A 143 -22.55 3.42 -6.72
C PHE A 143 -23.79 2.73 -6.10
N TYR A 144 -23.56 2.08 -4.96
CA TYR A 144 -24.55 1.52 -4.05
C TYR A 144 -24.21 1.92 -2.61
N SER A 145 -25.22 2.35 -1.85
CA SER A 145 -25.12 2.64 -0.41
C SER A 145 -26.15 1.82 0.35
N ALA A 146 -25.70 0.91 1.22
CA ALA A 146 -26.58 0.10 2.05
C ALA A 146 -27.29 0.93 3.13
N GLY A 147 -26.59 1.92 3.71
CA GLY A 147 -27.12 2.75 4.80
C GLY A 147 -28.34 3.57 4.38
N SER A 148 -28.25 4.26 3.23
CA SER A 148 -29.36 5.07 2.71
C SER A 148 -30.31 4.30 1.79
N GLY A 149 -29.88 3.16 1.24
CA GLY A 149 -30.58 2.47 0.15
C GLY A 149 -30.42 3.17 -1.21
N ALA A 150 -29.57 4.21 -1.32
CA ALA A 150 -29.36 4.88 -2.60
C ALA A 150 -28.62 3.95 -3.59
N CYS A 151 -29.24 3.75 -4.76
CA CYS A 151 -28.69 2.94 -5.85
C CYS A 151 -28.48 3.81 -7.10
N GLY A 152 -27.35 4.49 -7.17
CA GLY A 152 -26.95 5.29 -8.33
C GLY A 152 -26.24 4.48 -9.40
N THR A 153 -26.72 3.26 -9.72
CA THR A 153 -25.99 2.32 -10.60
C THR A 153 -26.91 1.58 -11.56
N PHE A 154 -26.33 1.13 -12.69
CA PHE A 154 -26.93 0.18 -13.62
C PHE A 154 -26.20 -1.18 -13.64
N SER A 155 -25.34 -1.46 -12.66
CA SER A 155 -24.63 -2.74 -12.57
C SER A 155 -25.61 -3.91 -12.49
N SER A 156 -25.34 -4.96 -13.26
CA SER A 156 -26.11 -6.21 -13.18
C SER A 156 -25.88 -6.95 -11.86
N ALA A 157 -24.85 -6.60 -11.09
CA ALA A 157 -24.57 -7.25 -9.80
C ALA A 157 -25.71 -7.06 -8.77
N LEU A 158 -26.52 -6.00 -8.88
CA LEU A 158 -27.69 -5.78 -8.02
C LEU A 158 -28.95 -6.51 -8.52
N GLN A 159 -28.92 -7.12 -9.71
CA GLN A 159 -30.02 -7.95 -10.19
C GLN A 159 -30.11 -9.24 -9.36
N GLY A 160 -31.34 -9.76 -9.21
CA GLY A 160 -31.60 -10.99 -8.46
C GLY A 160 -31.45 -10.88 -6.94
N GLY A 161 -31.20 -9.68 -6.40
CA GLY A 161 -31.12 -9.44 -4.96
C GLY A 161 -29.98 -8.50 -4.59
N LEU A 162 -30.14 -7.77 -3.49
CA LEU A 162 -29.12 -6.87 -2.97
C LEU A 162 -28.07 -7.64 -2.18
N PRO A 163 -26.81 -7.14 -2.11
CA PRO A 163 -25.84 -7.66 -1.17
C PRO A 163 -26.36 -7.62 0.26
N ALA A 164 -25.95 -8.59 1.07
CA ALA A 164 -26.14 -8.52 2.51
C ALA A 164 -25.53 -7.21 3.03
N ARG A 165 -26.20 -6.56 3.97
CA ARG A 165 -25.64 -5.38 4.64
C ARG A 165 -24.50 -5.80 5.56
N GLY A 166 -23.42 -5.04 5.58
CA GLY A 166 -22.31 -5.25 6.51
C GLY A 166 -21.32 -4.12 6.43
N GLY A 167 -20.09 -4.35 6.90
CA GLY A 167 -19.11 -3.28 7.11
C GLY A 167 -18.07 -3.13 6.01
N ILE A 168 -18.26 -3.69 4.82
CA ILE A 168 -17.24 -3.66 3.77
C ILE A 168 -17.54 -2.53 2.77
N GLY A 169 -16.58 -1.63 2.59
CA GLY A 169 -16.54 -0.66 1.49
C GLY A 169 -15.75 -1.22 0.30
N LEU A 170 -16.28 -1.10 -0.91
CA LEU A 170 -15.58 -1.50 -2.15
C LEU A 170 -15.47 -0.32 -3.10
N ILE A 171 -14.24 -0.01 -3.52
CA ILE A 171 -13.93 1.11 -4.44
C ILE A 171 -13.22 0.53 -5.66
N THR A 172 -13.65 0.91 -6.87
CA THR A 172 -13.08 0.40 -8.12
C THR A 172 -13.03 1.47 -9.20
N GLN A 173 -11.88 1.60 -9.88
CA GLN A 173 -11.81 2.42 -11.11
C GLN A 173 -12.51 1.72 -12.28
N SER A 174 -12.34 0.41 -12.41
CA SER A 174 -12.95 -0.37 -13.48
C SER A 174 -14.43 -0.61 -13.24
N GLY A 175 -15.27 -0.29 -14.23
CA GLY A 175 -16.69 -0.60 -14.21
C GLY A 175 -16.96 -2.11 -14.30
N ALA A 176 -16.55 -2.76 -15.39
CA ALA A 176 -16.81 -4.18 -15.61
C ALA A 176 -16.24 -5.05 -14.48
N TYR A 177 -15.01 -4.78 -14.05
CA TYR A 177 -14.41 -5.50 -12.92
C TYR A 177 -15.10 -5.14 -11.60
N GLY A 178 -15.56 -3.90 -11.44
CA GLY A 178 -16.36 -3.51 -10.29
C GLY A 178 -17.67 -4.29 -10.14
N THR A 179 -18.37 -4.53 -11.26
CA THR A 179 -19.55 -5.43 -11.28
C THR A 179 -19.16 -6.83 -10.86
N HIS A 180 -18.04 -7.35 -11.38
CA HIS A 180 -17.55 -8.67 -11.02
C HIS A 180 -17.24 -8.79 -9.52
N LEU A 181 -16.55 -7.79 -8.93
CA LEU A 181 -16.27 -7.75 -7.50
C LEU A 181 -17.55 -7.73 -6.66
N LEU A 182 -18.55 -6.92 -7.04
CA LEU A 182 -19.81 -6.87 -6.29
C LEU A 182 -20.61 -8.17 -6.40
N SER A 183 -20.63 -8.81 -7.57
CA SER A 183 -21.25 -10.13 -7.76
C SER A 183 -20.58 -11.21 -6.90
N MET A 184 -19.25 -11.27 -6.92
CA MET A 184 -18.51 -12.23 -6.10
C MET A 184 -18.67 -11.95 -4.60
N ALA A 185 -18.76 -10.69 -4.19
CA ALA A 185 -19.02 -10.33 -2.80
C ALA A 185 -20.37 -10.88 -2.30
N LYS A 186 -21.41 -10.83 -3.14
CA LYS A 186 -22.72 -11.45 -2.85
C LYS A 186 -22.60 -12.96 -2.68
N GLU A 187 -21.85 -13.63 -3.55
CA GLU A 187 -21.65 -15.08 -3.50
C GLU A 187 -20.81 -15.53 -2.30
N ARG A 188 -19.91 -14.67 -1.81
CA ARG A 188 -18.98 -14.97 -0.70
C ARG A 188 -19.44 -14.45 0.66
N ARG A 189 -20.74 -14.17 0.83
CA ARG A 189 -21.34 -13.69 2.10
C ARG A 189 -20.67 -12.42 2.66
N LEU A 190 -20.07 -11.60 1.79
CA LEU A 190 -19.47 -10.34 2.22
C LEU A 190 -20.57 -9.30 2.43
N GLY A 191 -20.69 -8.81 3.66
CA GLY A 191 -21.64 -7.76 3.98
C GLY A 191 -21.14 -6.39 3.52
N ILE A 192 -21.81 -5.79 2.53
CA ILE A 192 -21.42 -4.54 1.87
C ILE A 192 -22.10 -3.34 2.55
N ALA A 193 -21.30 -2.36 2.97
CA ALA A 193 -21.75 -1.04 3.41
C ALA A 193 -21.95 -0.13 2.21
N ALA A 194 -20.95 -0.09 1.32
CA ALA A 194 -20.96 0.75 0.14
C ALA A 194 -20.10 0.15 -0.98
N TRP A 195 -20.50 0.40 -2.21
CA TRP A 195 -19.74 0.05 -3.41
C TRP A 195 -19.76 1.24 -4.38
N VAL A 196 -18.61 1.56 -4.99
CA VAL A 196 -18.50 2.68 -5.93
C VAL A 196 -17.53 2.38 -7.06
N SER A 197 -17.98 2.62 -8.29
CA SER A 197 -17.17 2.66 -9.50
C SER A 197 -16.89 4.12 -9.89
N THR A 198 -15.63 4.53 -9.88
CA THR A 198 -15.25 5.93 -10.11
C THR A 198 -15.11 6.29 -11.60
N GLY A 199 -14.88 5.32 -12.48
CA GLY A 199 -14.75 5.52 -13.92
C GLY A 199 -13.56 6.41 -14.25
N ASN A 200 -13.78 7.44 -15.07
CA ASN A 200 -12.71 8.34 -15.53
C ASN A 200 -12.13 9.25 -14.43
N GLU A 201 -12.76 9.33 -13.26
CA GLU A 201 -12.35 10.19 -12.14
C GLU A 201 -12.18 11.68 -12.52
N ALA A 202 -13.11 12.24 -13.28
CA ALA A 202 -13.03 13.64 -13.70
C ALA A 202 -13.08 14.63 -12.52
N ASP A 203 -13.74 14.23 -11.42
CA ASP A 203 -13.83 14.99 -10.17
C ASP A 203 -13.67 14.07 -8.95
N VAL A 204 -14.67 13.22 -8.67
CA VAL A 204 -14.59 12.23 -7.57
C VAL A 204 -13.63 11.10 -7.97
N SER A 205 -12.62 10.89 -7.14
CA SER A 205 -11.58 9.86 -7.32
C SER A 205 -11.66 8.75 -6.27
N VAL A 206 -10.90 7.66 -6.48
CA VAL A 206 -10.69 6.62 -5.44
C VAL A 206 -10.28 7.23 -4.11
N ALA A 207 -9.41 8.25 -4.12
CA ALA A 207 -8.94 8.90 -2.91
C ALA A 207 -10.06 9.60 -2.15
N ASP A 208 -11.02 10.22 -2.85
CA ASP A 208 -12.19 10.84 -2.22
C ASP A 208 -13.14 9.79 -1.63
N CYS A 209 -13.42 8.73 -2.40
CA CYS A 209 -14.24 7.62 -1.93
C CYS A 209 -13.64 6.97 -0.69
N LEU A 210 -12.32 6.76 -0.68
CA LEU A 210 -11.61 6.23 0.47
C LEU A 210 -11.72 7.18 1.66
N ALA A 211 -11.42 8.47 1.47
CA ALA A 211 -11.51 9.47 2.53
C ALA A 211 -12.91 9.52 3.18
N HIS A 212 -13.97 9.39 2.37
CA HIS A 212 -15.35 9.34 2.87
C HIS A 212 -15.67 8.03 3.61
N MET A 213 -15.40 6.87 3.01
CA MET A 213 -15.68 5.57 3.63
C MET A 213 -14.87 5.33 4.91
N VAL A 214 -13.67 5.92 5.00
CA VAL A 214 -12.84 5.86 6.21
C VAL A 214 -13.50 6.57 7.40
N GLU A 215 -14.27 7.63 7.19
CA GLU A 215 -14.98 8.32 8.29
C GLU A 215 -16.32 7.68 8.65
N ASP A 216 -16.90 6.88 7.75
CA ASP A 216 -18.21 6.24 7.98
C ASP A 216 -18.14 5.15 9.06
N PRO A 217 -18.84 5.28 10.21
CA PRO A 217 -18.80 4.28 11.28
C PRO A 217 -19.36 2.90 10.88
N GLU A 218 -20.18 2.79 9.83
CA GLU A 218 -20.67 1.50 9.34
C GLU A 218 -19.57 0.73 8.59
N VAL A 219 -18.61 1.44 8.00
CA VAL A 219 -17.49 0.84 7.26
C VAL A 219 -16.37 0.42 8.22
N ARG A 220 -16.12 -0.88 8.27
CA ARG A 220 -15.10 -1.56 9.08
C ARG A 220 -13.85 -1.94 8.28
N ALA A 221 -13.99 -2.29 7.01
CA ALA A 221 -12.87 -2.66 6.13
C ALA A 221 -13.11 -2.20 4.69
N ILE A 222 -12.04 -1.87 3.95
CA ILE A 222 -12.14 -1.27 2.62
C ILE A 222 -11.27 -1.99 1.59
N GLY A 223 -11.89 -2.45 0.51
CA GLY A 223 -11.23 -3.00 -0.67
C GLY A 223 -11.13 -1.98 -1.79
N VAL A 224 -9.94 -1.80 -2.34
CA VAL A 224 -9.67 -0.87 -3.45
C VAL A 224 -9.11 -1.63 -4.64
N TYR A 225 -9.77 -1.49 -5.79
CA TYR A 225 -9.24 -1.87 -7.10
C TYR A 225 -8.87 -0.61 -7.89
N MET A 226 -7.64 -0.52 -8.35
CA MET A 226 -7.19 0.66 -9.10
C MET A 226 -6.22 0.33 -10.23
N GLU A 227 -6.34 1.09 -11.30
CA GLU A 227 -5.52 1.05 -12.51
C GLU A 227 -4.46 2.16 -12.49
N GLY A 228 -4.77 3.33 -11.95
CA GLY A 228 -3.87 4.48 -11.87
C GLY A 228 -4.09 5.32 -10.62
N VAL A 229 -3.09 6.11 -10.24
CA VAL A 229 -3.15 7.00 -9.08
C VAL A 229 -3.25 8.44 -9.58
N ASN A 230 -4.46 8.99 -9.59
CA ASN A 230 -4.70 10.37 -10.04
C ASN A 230 -4.36 11.41 -8.95
N GLN A 231 -4.56 11.06 -7.69
CA GLN A 231 -4.39 11.97 -6.54
C GLN A 231 -3.58 11.30 -5.42
N PRO A 232 -2.26 11.17 -5.61
CA PRO A 232 -1.39 10.43 -4.71
C PRO A 232 -1.41 10.99 -3.28
N GLU A 233 -1.34 12.31 -3.11
CA GLU A 233 -1.35 12.94 -1.78
C GLU A 233 -2.68 12.73 -1.04
N ALA A 234 -3.81 12.84 -1.73
CA ALA A 234 -5.13 12.60 -1.14
C ALA A 234 -5.32 11.12 -0.79
N LEU A 235 -4.81 10.21 -1.63
CA LEU A 235 -4.84 8.77 -1.37
C LEU A 235 -4.04 8.44 -0.11
N LEU A 236 -2.79 8.91 -0.03
CA LEU A 236 -1.91 8.65 1.13
C LEU A 236 -2.47 9.27 2.41
N ALA A 237 -3.05 10.47 2.34
CA ALA A 237 -3.72 11.08 3.49
C ALA A 237 -4.94 10.26 3.95
N ALA A 238 -5.74 9.73 3.02
CA ALA A 238 -6.88 8.87 3.36
C ALA A 238 -6.44 7.51 3.94
N LEU A 239 -5.35 6.93 3.45
CA LEU A 239 -4.76 5.71 4.02
C LEU A 239 -4.20 5.95 5.43
N GLU A 240 -3.48 7.05 5.63
CA GLU A 240 -3.01 7.44 6.96
C GLU A 240 -4.18 7.68 7.92
N ARG A 241 -5.27 8.28 7.44
CA ARG A 241 -6.49 8.44 8.23
C ARG A 241 -7.12 7.09 8.57
N ALA A 242 -7.16 6.14 7.62
CA ALA A 242 -7.63 4.78 7.85
C ALA A 242 -6.79 4.08 8.93
N ARG A 243 -5.46 4.27 8.87
CA ARG A 243 -4.50 3.77 9.86
C ARG A 243 -4.77 4.31 11.26
N VAL A 244 -4.98 5.61 11.39
CA VAL A 244 -5.33 6.28 12.67
C VAL A 244 -6.66 5.77 13.22
N LEU A 245 -7.66 5.59 12.37
CA LEU A 245 -8.96 5.02 12.74
C LEU A 245 -8.96 3.48 12.82
N ARG A 246 -7.80 2.85 12.57
CA ARG A 246 -7.58 1.40 12.60
C ARG A 246 -8.53 0.62 11.70
N LYS A 247 -8.84 1.16 10.52
CA LYS A 247 -9.68 0.53 9.50
C LYS A 247 -8.81 -0.16 8.44
N PRO A 248 -8.87 -1.50 8.31
CA PRO A 248 -8.14 -2.24 7.29
C PRO A 248 -8.45 -1.76 5.88
N VAL A 249 -7.39 -1.50 5.10
CA VAL A 249 -7.48 -1.18 3.67
C VAL A 249 -6.61 -2.14 2.87
N THR A 250 -7.19 -2.79 1.88
CA THR A 250 -6.49 -3.64 0.90
C THR A 250 -6.55 -3.00 -0.47
N ILE A 251 -5.42 -2.96 -1.19
CA ILE A 251 -5.31 -2.35 -2.51
C ILE A 251 -4.80 -3.35 -3.54
N MET A 252 -5.64 -3.63 -4.53
CA MET A 252 -5.27 -4.32 -5.76
C MET A 252 -5.01 -3.29 -6.87
N LYS A 253 -3.73 -2.97 -7.07
CA LYS A 253 -3.24 -2.19 -8.20
C LYS A 253 -2.96 -3.12 -9.38
N VAL A 254 -3.46 -2.79 -10.56
CA VAL A 254 -3.20 -3.55 -11.79
C VAL A 254 -2.25 -2.80 -12.73
N GLY A 255 -1.81 -3.48 -13.80
CA GLY A 255 -0.87 -2.98 -14.80
C GLY A 255 0.53 -2.69 -14.25
N VAL A 256 1.02 -3.62 -13.44
CA VAL A 256 2.37 -3.61 -12.84
C VAL A 256 3.45 -4.09 -13.81
N SER A 257 3.13 -5.09 -14.64
CA SER A 257 4.05 -5.58 -15.67
C SER A 257 4.13 -4.60 -16.84
N GLU A 258 5.22 -4.64 -17.61
CA GLU A 258 5.37 -3.82 -18.82
C GLU A 258 4.17 -4.01 -19.78
N VAL A 259 3.77 -5.26 -20.03
CA VAL A 259 2.61 -5.60 -20.86
C VAL A 259 1.31 -5.07 -20.27
N GLY A 260 1.11 -5.20 -18.95
CA GLY A 260 -0.07 -4.70 -18.27
C GLY A 260 -0.15 -3.17 -18.29
N ALA A 261 0.99 -2.50 -18.10
CA ALA A 261 1.10 -1.05 -18.16
C ALA A 261 0.79 -0.53 -19.57
N GLN A 262 1.32 -1.17 -20.62
CA GLN A 262 1.01 -0.83 -22.01
C GLN A 262 -0.49 -1.00 -22.33
N ALA A 263 -1.11 -2.10 -21.88
CA ALA A 263 -2.54 -2.33 -22.06
C ALA A 263 -3.41 -1.26 -21.35
N MET A 264 -2.98 -0.76 -20.19
CA MET A 264 -3.68 0.33 -19.50
C MET A 264 -3.45 1.69 -20.16
N GLN A 265 -2.27 1.98 -20.71
CA GLN A 265 -2.00 3.25 -21.38
C GLN A 265 -2.92 3.49 -22.60
N SER A 266 -3.39 2.43 -23.26
CA SER A 266 -4.42 2.55 -24.31
C SER A 266 -5.83 2.83 -23.78
N HIS A 267 -6.07 2.68 -22.47
CA HIS A 267 -7.37 2.84 -21.82
C HIS A 267 -7.47 4.06 -20.89
N THR A 268 -6.37 4.49 -20.25
CA THR A 268 -6.33 5.62 -19.31
C THR A 268 -5.05 6.45 -19.46
N ALA A 269 -5.19 7.77 -19.65
CA ALA A 269 -4.08 8.70 -19.90
C ALA A 269 -3.34 9.14 -18.61
N SER A 270 -2.89 8.20 -17.77
CA SER A 270 -2.16 8.50 -16.52
C SER A 270 -0.66 8.26 -16.64
N LEU A 271 0.16 9.05 -15.93
CA LEU A 271 1.60 8.81 -15.83
C LEU A 271 1.88 7.51 -15.06
N ALA A 272 2.82 6.69 -15.55
CA ALA A 272 3.24 5.47 -14.87
C ALA A 272 4.34 5.79 -13.84
N GLY A 273 4.06 5.51 -12.57
CA GLY A 273 5.07 5.46 -11.49
C GLY A 273 5.65 4.05 -11.32
N SER A 274 6.67 3.93 -10.48
CA SER A 274 7.25 2.65 -10.08
C SER A 274 6.31 1.89 -9.14
N ASP A 275 6.00 0.64 -9.46
CA ASP A 275 5.16 -0.21 -8.60
C ASP A 275 5.79 -0.45 -7.22
N ALA A 276 7.11 -0.63 -7.17
CA ALA A 276 7.84 -0.74 -5.90
C ALA A 276 7.73 0.54 -5.04
N SER A 277 7.70 1.72 -5.69
CA SER A 277 7.49 2.99 -4.97
C SER A 277 6.05 3.13 -4.46
N PHE A 278 5.07 2.69 -5.25
CA PHE A 278 3.67 2.63 -4.84
C PHE A 278 3.47 1.67 -3.65
N GLU A 279 3.99 0.44 -3.73
CA GLU A 279 3.92 -0.55 -2.66
C GLU A 279 4.54 -0.01 -1.37
N ALA A 280 5.76 0.54 -1.44
CA ALA A 280 6.41 1.12 -0.28
C ALA A 280 5.59 2.25 0.37
N ALA A 281 4.97 3.12 -0.43
CA ALA A 281 4.15 4.22 0.08
C ALA A 281 2.84 3.74 0.72
N VAL A 282 2.17 2.75 0.12
CA VAL A 282 0.93 2.15 0.64
C VAL A 282 1.20 1.39 1.96
N GLU A 283 2.27 0.59 2.01
CA GLU A 283 2.67 -0.11 3.23
C GLU A 283 3.09 0.85 4.35
N GLN A 284 3.78 1.94 4.00
CA GLN A 284 4.15 2.99 4.95
C GLN A 284 2.90 3.68 5.53
N ALA A 285 1.85 3.86 4.72
CA ALA A 285 0.56 4.39 5.15
C ALA A 285 -0.33 3.36 5.87
N GLY A 286 0.14 2.13 6.11
CA GLY A 286 -0.54 1.12 6.91
C GLY A 286 -1.62 0.31 6.19
N ALA A 287 -1.65 0.35 4.86
CA ALA A 287 -2.53 -0.48 4.04
C ALA A 287 -1.77 -1.67 3.42
N LEU A 288 -2.51 -2.69 2.96
CA LEU A 288 -1.93 -3.86 2.33
C LEU A 288 -2.06 -3.83 0.82
N ARG A 289 -0.94 -4.01 0.13
CA ARG A 289 -0.91 -4.35 -1.29
C ARG A 289 -1.23 -5.84 -1.45
N ILE A 290 -2.17 -6.16 -2.34
CA ILE A 290 -2.62 -7.55 -2.57
C ILE A 290 -2.59 -7.93 -4.06
N ALA A 291 -2.37 -9.20 -4.36
CA ALA A 291 -2.19 -9.65 -5.74
C ALA A 291 -3.49 -10.14 -6.39
N THR A 292 -4.46 -10.59 -5.59
CA THR A 292 -5.65 -11.29 -6.10
C THR A 292 -6.94 -10.86 -5.41
N THR A 293 -8.06 -11.00 -6.12
CA THR A 293 -9.40 -10.81 -5.56
C THR A 293 -9.70 -11.77 -4.41
N GLU A 294 -9.18 -13.01 -4.45
CA GLU A 294 -9.38 -13.96 -3.37
C GLU A 294 -8.72 -13.49 -2.07
N GLU A 295 -7.47 -13.04 -2.17
CA GLU A 295 -6.75 -12.45 -1.04
C GLU A 295 -7.48 -11.20 -0.51
N MET A 296 -7.99 -10.33 -1.40
CA MET A 296 -8.81 -9.18 -1.00
C MET A 296 -9.99 -9.61 -0.13
N PHE A 297 -10.79 -10.54 -0.64
CA PHE A 297 -12.05 -10.92 -0.01
C PHE A 297 -11.85 -11.73 1.26
N ASP A 298 -10.82 -12.56 1.33
CA ASP A 298 -10.48 -13.28 2.55
C ASP A 298 -10.09 -12.33 3.69
N ILE A 299 -9.28 -11.31 3.37
CA ILE A 299 -8.89 -10.27 4.34
C ILE A 299 -10.10 -9.43 4.72
N LEU A 300 -10.89 -8.94 3.76
CA LEU A 300 -12.06 -8.10 4.04
C LEU A 300 -13.12 -8.85 4.86
N TYR A 301 -13.36 -10.13 4.56
CA TYR A 301 -14.25 -10.99 5.33
C TYR A 301 -13.83 -11.02 6.80
N ALA A 302 -12.61 -11.47 7.08
CA ALA A 302 -12.13 -11.61 8.45
C ALA A 302 -11.99 -10.25 9.17
N ALA A 303 -11.43 -9.25 8.50
CA ALA A 303 -11.30 -7.89 9.05
C ALA A 303 -12.65 -7.23 9.38
N SER A 304 -13.71 -7.61 8.66
CA SER A 304 -15.03 -7.06 8.91
C SER A 304 -15.73 -7.67 10.11
N ILE A 305 -15.32 -8.83 10.63
CA ILE A 305 -16.04 -9.53 11.72
C ILE A 305 -15.17 -9.82 12.95
N ALA A 306 -13.87 -10.07 12.76
CA ALA A 306 -12.95 -10.45 13.83
C ALA A 306 -12.11 -9.26 14.31
N PRO A 307 -11.69 -9.25 15.60
CA PRO A 307 -10.68 -8.32 16.05
C PRO A 307 -9.34 -8.56 15.36
N LEU A 308 -8.50 -7.54 15.25
CA LEU A 308 -7.14 -7.71 14.72
C LEU A 308 -6.24 -8.41 15.75
N PRO A 309 -5.33 -9.30 15.31
CA PRO A 309 -4.31 -9.90 16.18
C PRO A 309 -3.54 -8.82 16.96
N ARG A 310 -3.03 -9.16 18.14
CA ARG A 310 -2.19 -8.25 18.94
C ARG A 310 -0.72 -8.26 18.54
N GLY A 311 -0.32 -9.25 17.75
CA GLY A 311 1.06 -9.57 17.38
C GLY A 311 1.05 -10.74 16.41
N ASP A 312 2.17 -11.45 16.32
CA ASP A 312 2.41 -12.49 15.32
C ASP A 312 2.37 -13.93 15.87
N ARG A 313 2.11 -14.11 17.17
CA ARG A 313 2.13 -15.43 17.81
C ARG A 313 0.82 -16.19 17.57
N LEU A 314 0.88 -17.28 16.83
CA LEU A 314 -0.26 -18.10 16.45
C LEU A 314 -0.37 -19.36 17.33
N GLY A 315 -1.53 -19.54 17.94
CA GLY A 315 -1.94 -20.80 18.54
C GLY A 315 -2.71 -21.66 17.52
N ILE A 316 -2.32 -22.92 17.35
CA ILE A 316 -2.98 -23.83 16.41
C ILE A 316 -3.65 -24.96 17.19
N LEU A 317 -4.97 -25.05 17.11
CA LEU A 317 -5.76 -26.17 17.64
C LEU A 317 -6.18 -27.06 16.46
N THR A 318 -6.00 -28.38 16.58
CA THR A 318 -6.33 -29.29 15.48
C THR A 318 -6.82 -30.65 15.98
N VAL A 319 -7.68 -31.29 15.19
CA VAL A 319 -8.04 -32.71 15.34
C VAL A 319 -7.21 -33.62 14.39
N SER A 320 -6.26 -33.04 13.66
CA SER A 320 -5.39 -33.72 12.70
C SER A 320 -3.98 -33.14 12.71
N GLY A 321 -2.99 -33.94 13.09
CA GLY A 321 -1.58 -33.55 13.05
C GLY A 321 -1.11 -33.08 11.67
N GLY A 322 -1.58 -33.69 10.57
CA GLY A 322 -1.22 -33.27 9.21
C GLY A 322 -1.71 -31.86 8.86
N ALA A 323 -2.95 -31.53 9.25
CA ALA A 323 -3.46 -30.16 9.10
C ALA A 323 -2.73 -29.16 10.02
N GLY A 324 -2.33 -29.61 11.22
CA GLY A 324 -1.50 -28.82 12.14
C GLY A 324 -0.16 -28.42 11.52
N VAL A 325 0.54 -29.36 10.90
CA VAL A 325 1.80 -29.10 10.18
C VAL A 325 1.58 -28.14 9.01
N LEU A 326 0.55 -28.36 8.20
CA LEU A 326 0.22 -27.47 7.07
C LEU A 326 -0.02 -26.02 7.53
N MET A 327 -0.72 -25.83 8.65
CA MET A 327 -0.94 -24.50 9.23
C MET A 327 0.35 -23.88 9.79
N ALA A 328 1.23 -24.68 10.41
CA ALA A 328 2.52 -24.20 10.91
C ALA A 328 3.46 -23.76 9.78
N ASP A 329 3.51 -24.52 8.69
CA ASP A 329 4.29 -24.14 7.49
C ASP A 329 3.73 -22.86 6.84
N ALA A 330 2.40 -22.74 6.77
CA ALA A 330 1.74 -21.52 6.31
C ALA A 330 2.05 -20.32 7.23
N ALA A 331 2.11 -20.54 8.56
CA ALA A 331 2.41 -19.49 9.52
C ALA A 331 3.81 -18.91 9.26
N ALA A 332 4.81 -19.76 9.10
CA ALA A 332 6.17 -19.35 8.76
C ALA A 332 6.23 -18.55 7.44
N LYS A 333 5.51 -18.99 6.41
CA LYS A 333 5.42 -18.30 5.11
C LYS A 333 4.80 -16.90 5.23
N HIS A 334 3.85 -16.72 6.13
CA HIS A 334 3.09 -15.48 6.30
C HIS A 334 3.56 -14.61 7.49
N GLY A 335 4.76 -14.89 8.02
CA GLY A 335 5.39 -14.08 9.06
C GLY A 335 4.75 -14.20 10.43
N LEU A 336 4.06 -15.32 10.70
CA LEU A 336 3.53 -15.66 12.03
C LEU A 336 4.49 -16.62 12.73
N SER A 337 4.68 -16.42 14.04
CA SER A 337 5.43 -17.33 14.89
C SER A 337 4.49 -18.36 15.52
N VAL A 338 4.96 -19.61 15.70
CA VAL A 338 4.18 -20.69 16.35
C VAL A 338 4.92 -21.10 17.62
N PRO A 339 4.89 -20.27 18.69
CA PRO A 339 5.64 -20.58 19.90
C PRO A 339 5.07 -21.82 20.60
N PRO A 340 5.91 -22.64 21.24
CA PRO A 340 5.44 -23.84 21.92
C PRO A 340 4.56 -23.49 23.13
N MET A 341 3.65 -24.39 23.48
CA MET A 341 2.93 -24.30 24.76
C MET A 341 3.91 -24.42 25.95
N PRO A 342 3.69 -23.66 27.05
CA PRO A 342 4.46 -23.82 28.28
C PRO A 342 4.40 -25.25 28.85
N ASP A 343 5.52 -25.73 29.41
CA ASP A 343 5.65 -27.12 29.90
C ASP A 343 4.65 -27.46 31.01
N ASP A 344 4.27 -26.51 31.85
CA ASP A 344 3.28 -26.69 32.91
C ASP A 344 1.85 -26.84 32.36
N ALA A 345 1.52 -26.08 31.31
CA ALA A 345 0.26 -26.21 30.59
C ALA A 345 0.19 -27.54 29.82
N VAL A 346 1.30 -27.93 29.18
CA VAL A 346 1.44 -29.25 28.53
C VAL A 346 1.16 -30.38 29.53
N ALA A 347 1.69 -30.29 30.76
CA ALA A 347 1.45 -31.29 31.80
C ALA A 347 -0.04 -31.38 32.18
N ARG A 348 -0.71 -30.25 32.45
CA ARG A 348 -2.16 -30.21 32.76
C ARG A 348 -3.01 -30.78 31.63
N MET A 349 -2.66 -30.47 30.38
CA MET A 349 -3.38 -30.96 29.20
C MET A 349 -3.21 -32.49 29.06
N LEU A 350 -2.00 -33.02 29.28
CA LEU A 350 -1.77 -34.47 29.25
C LEU A 350 -2.46 -35.22 30.39
N GLU A 351 -2.66 -34.60 31.55
CA GLU A 351 -3.51 -35.16 32.62
C GLU A 351 -4.97 -35.29 32.16
N ARG A 352 -5.48 -34.32 31.39
CA ARG A 352 -6.84 -34.31 30.85
C ARG A 352 -7.03 -35.30 29.69
N ASN A 353 -6.06 -35.39 28.78
CA ASN A 353 -6.02 -36.38 27.71
C ASN A 353 -4.56 -36.82 27.41
N PRO A 354 -4.15 -38.01 27.89
CA PRO A 354 -2.80 -38.55 27.69
C PRO A 354 -2.43 -38.85 26.23
N PHE A 355 -3.40 -38.90 25.32
CA PHE A 355 -3.19 -39.21 23.91
C PHE A 355 -2.99 -37.97 23.03
N ALA A 356 -3.19 -36.77 23.59
CA ALA A 356 -3.00 -35.52 22.88
C ALA A 356 -1.52 -35.20 22.60
N SER A 357 -1.27 -34.31 21.62
CA SER A 357 0.03 -33.66 21.42
C SER A 357 -0.10 -32.16 21.69
N PRO A 358 0.02 -31.69 22.94
CA PRO A 358 -0.33 -30.31 23.30
C PRO A 358 0.82 -29.30 23.17
N ARG A 359 1.72 -29.44 22.18
CA ARG A 359 2.97 -28.63 22.09
C ARG A 359 2.94 -27.43 21.13
N ASN A 360 1.78 -27.13 20.53
CA ASN A 360 1.58 -26.16 19.44
C ASN A 360 2.31 -26.54 18.13
N PRO A 361 1.62 -27.07 17.10
CA PRO A 361 0.18 -27.31 17.05
C PRO A 361 -0.33 -28.23 18.17
N VAL A 362 -1.45 -27.84 18.79
CA VAL A 362 -2.14 -28.59 19.84
C VAL A 362 -3.11 -29.55 19.17
N ASP A 363 -2.72 -30.82 19.10
CA ASP A 363 -3.55 -31.89 18.55
C ASP A 363 -4.36 -32.58 19.66
N ILE A 364 -5.68 -32.38 19.64
CA ILE A 364 -6.62 -32.99 20.60
C ILE A 364 -7.13 -34.36 20.16
N THR A 365 -6.66 -34.83 19.01
CA THR A 365 -6.96 -36.12 18.38
C THR A 365 -8.43 -36.31 18.04
N ALA A 366 -8.78 -37.50 17.54
CA ALA A 366 -10.16 -37.83 17.26
C ALA A 366 -11.04 -37.98 18.52
N GLN A 367 -10.41 -38.03 19.72
CA GLN A 367 -11.11 -38.20 21.00
C GLN A 367 -12.09 -37.07 21.32
N ALA A 368 -11.92 -35.89 20.73
CA ALA A 368 -12.83 -34.76 20.86
C ALA A 368 -14.29 -35.05 20.42
N ILE A 369 -14.54 -36.10 19.62
CA ILE A 369 -15.92 -36.55 19.33
C ILE A 369 -16.57 -37.27 20.51
N ASN A 370 -15.77 -38.01 21.29
CA ASN A 370 -16.27 -38.80 22.41
C ASN A 370 -16.42 -37.93 23.67
N ASP A 371 -15.68 -36.83 23.74
CA ASP A 371 -15.63 -35.91 24.88
C ASP A 371 -15.50 -34.47 24.36
N PHE A 372 -16.66 -33.81 24.15
CA PHE A 372 -16.72 -32.46 23.59
C PHE A 372 -16.15 -31.39 24.53
N ASP A 373 -16.04 -31.67 25.82
CA ASP A 373 -15.47 -30.73 26.78
C ASP A 373 -13.94 -30.60 26.61
N LEU A 374 -13.30 -31.53 25.88
CA LEU A 374 -11.89 -31.37 25.47
C LEU A 374 -11.65 -30.09 24.65
N ILE A 375 -12.61 -29.67 23.82
CA ILE A 375 -12.47 -28.46 22.99
C ILE A 375 -12.37 -27.20 23.88
N PRO A 376 -13.35 -26.87 24.74
CA PRO A 376 -13.27 -25.69 25.59
C PRO A 376 -12.15 -25.78 26.63
N ASP A 377 -11.86 -26.96 27.19
CA ASP A 377 -10.77 -27.16 28.15
C ASP A 377 -9.41 -26.76 27.53
N TYR A 378 -9.11 -27.31 26.35
CA TYR A 378 -7.85 -27.05 25.65
C TYR A 378 -7.76 -25.63 25.12
N LEU A 379 -8.85 -25.12 24.53
CA LEU A 379 -8.88 -23.76 23.99
C LEU A 379 -8.71 -22.72 25.10
N SER A 380 -9.32 -22.93 26.27
CA SER A 380 -9.15 -22.06 27.44
C SER A 380 -7.69 -22.06 27.93
N GLU A 381 -7.06 -23.24 28.05
CA GLU A 381 -5.67 -23.36 28.48
C GLU A 381 -4.71 -22.69 27.46
N MET A 382 -4.93 -22.91 26.15
CA MET A 382 -4.17 -22.24 25.08
C MET A 382 -4.30 -20.72 25.17
N MET A 383 -5.51 -20.21 25.39
CA MET A 383 -5.76 -18.79 25.48
C MET A 383 -5.14 -18.19 26.76
N GLN A 384 -5.22 -18.87 27.90
CA GLN A 384 -4.72 -18.34 29.18
C GLN A 384 -3.19 -18.42 29.29
N SER A 385 -2.60 -19.56 28.91
CA SER A 385 -1.20 -19.86 29.19
C SER A 385 -0.30 -19.76 27.97
N GLY A 386 -0.84 -20.00 26.76
CA GLY A 386 -0.04 -20.06 25.54
C GLY A 386 0.54 -18.72 25.06
N GLY A 387 0.01 -17.60 25.56
CA GLY A 387 0.51 -16.27 25.19
C GLY A 387 0.31 -15.93 23.70
N TYR A 388 -0.63 -16.58 23.01
CA TYR A 388 -0.90 -16.34 21.60
C TYR A 388 -1.62 -15.02 21.36
N ASP A 389 -1.38 -14.40 20.21
CA ASP A 389 -2.02 -13.16 19.75
C ASP A 389 -3.22 -13.41 18.83
N ALA A 390 -3.29 -14.60 18.22
CA ALA A 390 -4.39 -15.13 17.45
C ALA A 390 -4.41 -16.67 17.54
N CYS A 391 -5.57 -17.28 17.29
CA CYS A 391 -5.71 -18.74 17.24
C CYS A 391 -6.42 -19.20 15.95
N VAL A 392 -6.10 -20.40 15.50
CA VAL A 392 -6.79 -21.08 14.39
C VAL A 392 -7.15 -22.50 14.80
N GLY A 393 -8.37 -22.94 14.49
CA GLY A 393 -8.89 -24.26 14.86
C GLY A 393 -9.30 -25.08 13.64
N PHE A 394 -8.73 -26.27 13.47
CA PHE A 394 -9.10 -27.19 12.38
C PHE A 394 -10.01 -28.32 12.86
N PHE A 395 -11.24 -28.37 12.32
CA PHE A 395 -12.28 -29.35 12.65
C PHE A 395 -12.85 -30.11 11.44
N THR A 396 -12.22 -29.97 10.26
CA THR A 396 -12.55 -30.72 9.03
C THR A 396 -14.06 -30.72 8.71
N SER A 397 -14.63 -31.85 8.28
CA SER A 397 -16.05 -32.06 8.04
C SER A 397 -16.91 -32.14 9.31
N TRP A 398 -16.31 -32.23 10.50
CA TRP A 398 -17.09 -32.34 11.74
C TRP A 398 -17.86 -31.07 12.04
N ALA A 399 -17.25 -29.92 11.73
CA ALA A 399 -17.85 -28.60 11.91
C ALA A 399 -19.20 -28.46 11.18
N GLY A 400 -19.38 -29.09 10.02
CA GLY A 400 -20.64 -29.07 9.25
C GLY A 400 -21.50 -30.32 9.36
N ALA A 401 -21.09 -31.33 10.13
CA ALA A 401 -21.88 -32.56 10.26
C ALA A 401 -23.14 -32.30 11.09
N ALA A 402 -24.32 -32.78 10.62
CA ALA A 402 -25.62 -32.45 11.24
C ALA A 402 -25.71 -32.70 12.75
N ARG A 403 -25.02 -33.74 13.27
CA ARG A 403 -24.97 -34.04 14.71
C ARG A 403 -23.80 -33.35 15.43
N LEU A 404 -22.62 -33.32 14.83
CA LEU A 404 -21.40 -32.85 15.51
C LEU A 404 -21.26 -31.33 15.44
N GLY A 405 -21.71 -30.70 14.34
CA GLY A 405 -21.56 -29.27 14.08
C GLY A 405 -22.12 -28.39 15.18
N PRO A 406 -23.39 -28.56 15.61
CA PRO A 406 -23.95 -27.79 16.73
C PRO A 406 -23.18 -27.99 18.05
N LEU A 407 -22.72 -29.22 18.33
CA LEU A 407 -21.96 -29.53 19.55
C LEU A 407 -20.57 -28.87 19.53
N ILE A 408 -19.90 -28.88 18.38
CA ILE A 408 -18.61 -28.19 18.19
C ILE A 408 -18.80 -26.68 18.27
N HIS A 409 -19.86 -26.15 17.68
CA HIS A 409 -20.21 -24.73 17.78
C HIS A 409 -20.36 -24.32 19.25
N ASP A 410 -21.20 -25.02 20.02
CA ASP A 410 -21.40 -24.71 21.45
C ASP A 410 -20.11 -24.86 22.26
N ALA A 411 -19.29 -25.87 21.96
CA ALA A 411 -18.00 -26.09 22.59
C ALA A 411 -17.01 -24.96 22.31
N LEU A 412 -16.92 -24.50 21.06
CA LEU A 412 -16.06 -23.38 20.65
C LEU A 412 -16.51 -22.06 21.28
N ILE A 413 -17.81 -21.74 21.23
CA ILE A 413 -18.36 -20.51 21.81
C ILE A 413 -18.09 -20.48 23.33
N ARG A 414 -18.27 -21.61 24.04
CA ARG A 414 -17.94 -21.69 25.47
C ARG A 414 -16.44 -21.51 25.73
N GLY A 415 -15.57 -22.15 24.94
CA GLY A 415 -14.11 -22.07 25.10
C GLY A 415 -13.51 -20.69 24.77
N LEU A 416 -14.18 -19.92 23.90
CA LEU A 416 -13.76 -18.58 23.50
C LEU A 416 -14.35 -17.46 24.36
N ALA A 417 -15.33 -17.78 25.22
CA ALA A 417 -16.00 -16.80 26.05
C ALA A 417 -15.00 -16.05 26.95
N GLY A 418 -15.01 -14.72 26.86
CA GLY A 418 -14.13 -13.84 27.66
C GLY A 418 -12.76 -13.57 27.05
N PHE A 419 -12.45 -14.10 25.87
CA PHE A 419 -11.22 -13.76 25.14
C PHE A 419 -11.49 -12.78 24.00
N ASP A 420 -10.58 -11.82 23.82
CA ASP A 420 -10.68 -10.71 22.87
C ASP A 420 -9.67 -10.79 21.72
N ARG A 421 -9.10 -11.98 21.50
CA ARG A 421 -8.18 -12.27 20.40
C ARG A 421 -8.90 -13.00 19.27
N PRO A 422 -8.51 -12.79 18.01
CA PRO A 422 -9.15 -13.46 16.90
C PRO A 422 -8.97 -14.98 16.96
N PHE A 423 -10.06 -15.68 16.68
CA PHE A 423 -10.08 -17.11 16.41
C PHE A 423 -10.66 -17.35 15.03
N VAL A 424 -9.95 -18.12 14.20
CA VAL A 424 -10.43 -18.53 12.86
C VAL A 424 -10.76 -20.01 12.86
N LEU A 425 -11.95 -20.36 12.40
CA LEU A 425 -12.39 -21.75 12.25
C LEU A 425 -12.05 -22.25 10.85
N VAL A 426 -11.44 -23.43 10.78
CA VAL A 426 -11.23 -24.18 9.55
C VAL A 426 -12.10 -25.42 9.55
N GLY A 427 -13.08 -25.46 8.65
CA GLY A 427 -14.04 -26.55 8.54
C GLY A 427 -14.94 -26.46 7.30
N LEU A 428 -15.56 -27.57 6.94
CA LEU A 428 -16.53 -27.65 5.85
C LEU A 428 -17.93 -27.49 6.43
N LEU A 429 -18.53 -26.32 6.26
CA LEU A 429 -19.82 -25.96 6.87
C LEU A 429 -20.71 -25.17 5.89
N GLY A 430 -22.03 -25.31 6.04
CA GLY A 430 -23.02 -24.60 5.22
C GLY A 430 -23.23 -23.15 5.67
N ASP A 431 -23.86 -22.35 4.81
CA ASP A 431 -24.00 -20.90 5.01
C ASP A 431 -24.73 -20.51 6.31
N GLU A 432 -25.73 -21.28 6.71
CA GLU A 432 -26.49 -21.00 7.94
C GLU A 432 -25.63 -21.10 9.19
N LEU A 433 -24.81 -22.15 9.30
CA LEU A 433 -23.90 -22.33 10.43
C LEU A 433 -22.72 -21.35 10.34
N ALA A 434 -22.25 -21.02 9.14
CA ALA A 434 -21.23 -19.99 8.95
C ALA A 434 -21.68 -18.64 9.51
N ALA A 435 -22.93 -18.25 9.22
CA ALA A 435 -23.50 -16.99 9.69
C ALA A 435 -23.61 -16.93 11.23
N GLN A 436 -23.78 -18.07 11.91
CA GLN A 436 -23.76 -18.13 13.38
C GLN A 436 -22.35 -17.84 13.93
N TYR A 437 -21.31 -18.42 13.31
CA TYR A 437 -19.93 -18.09 13.66
C TYR A 437 -19.57 -16.64 13.31
N ASP A 438 -20.03 -16.11 12.17
CA ASP A 438 -19.82 -14.71 11.77
C ASP A 438 -20.42 -13.75 12.81
N ALA A 439 -21.62 -14.05 13.30
CA ALA A 439 -22.28 -13.28 14.36
C ALA A 439 -21.53 -13.32 15.70
N ALA A 440 -20.75 -14.39 15.95
CA ALA A 440 -19.86 -14.53 17.09
C ALA A 440 -18.45 -13.94 16.85
N GLY A 441 -18.19 -13.36 15.66
CA GLY A 441 -16.88 -12.79 15.30
C GLY A 441 -15.82 -13.83 14.95
N ILE A 442 -16.23 -15.02 14.50
CA ILE A 442 -15.35 -16.14 14.15
C ILE A 442 -15.40 -16.37 12.62
N PRO A 443 -14.38 -15.96 11.86
CA PRO A 443 -14.30 -16.23 10.43
C PRO A 443 -14.15 -17.73 10.16
N CYS A 444 -14.84 -18.21 9.13
CA CYS A 444 -14.84 -19.62 8.72
C CYS A 444 -14.17 -19.80 7.35
N PHE A 445 -13.20 -20.70 7.27
CA PHE A 445 -12.50 -21.07 6.03
C PHE A 445 -12.55 -22.58 5.78
N ALA A 446 -12.55 -22.98 4.52
CA ALA A 446 -12.42 -24.39 4.14
C ALA A 446 -10.94 -24.83 4.09
N ASP A 447 -10.05 -23.93 3.68
CA ASP A 447 -8.63 -24.20 3.48
C ASP A 447 -7.78 -23.70 4.68
N PRO A 448 -6.97 -24.56 5.31
CA PRO A 448 -6.14 -24.16 6.45
C PRO A 448 -5.07 -23.12 6.11
N SER A 449 -4.46 -23.21 4.93
CA SER A 449 -3.40 -22.29 4.53
C SER A 449 -3.93 -20.87 4.29
N ARG A 450 -5.12 -20.74 3.70
CA ARG A 450 -5.83 -19.45 3.54
C ARG A 450 -6.21 -18.83 4.89
N ALA A 451 -6.72 -19.63 5.82
CA ALA A 451 -7.04 -19.15 7.17
C ALA A 451 -5.82 -18.53 7.87
N VAL A 452 -4.66 -19.20 7.78
CA VAL A 452 -3.40 -18.72 8.35
C VAL A 452 -2.87 -17.50 7.60
N ALA A 453 -2.96 -17.49 6.25
CA ALA A 453 -2.56 -16.34 5.44
C ALA A 453 -3.31 -15.06 5.83
N VAL A 454 -4.61 -15.18 6.09
CA VAL A 454 -5.44 -14.05 6.56
C VAL A 454 -5.01 -13.56 7.92
N LEU A 455 -4.76 -14.46 8.89
CA LEU A 455 -4.25 -14.05 10.20
C LEU A 455 -2.91 -13.30 10.09
N GLY A 456 -2.03 -13.73 9.18
CA GLY A 456 -0.77 -13.05 8.88
C GLY A 456 -1.00 -11.65 8.29
N ALA A 457 -1.94 -11.52 7.35
CA ALA A 457 -2.33 -10.22 6.80
C ALA A 457 -2.93 -9.28 7.87
N LEU A 458 -3.82 -9.79 8.73
CA LEU A 458 -4.39 -9.00 9.82
C LEU A 458 -3.33 -8.57 10.85
N ALA A 459 -2.35 -9.42 11.15
CA ALA A 459 -1.20 -9.07 12.00
C ALA A 459 -0.32 -8.00 11.36
N ARG A 460 -0.08 -8.05 10.03
CA ARG A 460 0.64 -7.00 9.29
C ARG A 460 -0.11 -5.66 9.30
N LEU A 461 -1.43 -5.68 9.10
CA LEU A 461 -2.29 -4.49 9.23
C LEU A 461 -2.19 -3.90 10.64
N ARG A 462 -2.30 -4.74 11.66
CA ARG A 462 -2.12 -4.33 13.06
C ARG A 462 -0.79 -3.64 13.27
N ALA A 463 0.31 -4.28 12.85
CA ALA A 463 1.64 -3.72 12.99
C ALA A 463 1.76 -2.37 12.28
N GLY A 464 1.16 -2.23 11.09
CA GLY A 464 1.06 -0.95 10.39
C GLY A 464 0.31 0.13 11.17
N PHE A 465 -0.76 -0.23 11.88
CA PHE A 465 -1.53 0.70 12.71
C PHE A 465 -0.76 1.14 13.95
N ASP A 466 -0.01 0.23 14.54
CA ASP A 466 0.75 0.48 15.76
C ASP A 466 2.09 1.17 15.48
N ARG A 467 2.51 1.31 14.21
CA ARG A 467 3.65 2.14 13.84
C ARG A 467 3.41 3.58 14.32
N PRO A 468 4.41 4.21 14.99
CA PRO A 468 4.29 5.59 15.43
C PRO A 468 3.98 6.51 14.25
N ALA A 469 2.89 7.28 14.35
CA ALA A 469 2.47 8.24 13.33
C ALA A 469 3.54 9.33 13.18
N THR A 470 4.43 9.26 12.17
CA THR A 470 5.51 10.27 11.93
C THR A 470 6.12 10.84 13.22
N ALA A 471 6.22 10.04 14.28
CA ALA A 471 6.48 10.53 15.61
C ALA A 471 8.00 10.59 15.77
N GLY A 472 8.54 11.77 15.53
CA GLY A 472 9.97 12.04 15.59
C GLY A 472 10.27 13.31 14.80
N ALA A 473 11.15 14.15 15.32
CA ALA A 473 11.61 15.31 14.56
C ALA A 473 12.42 14.82 13.35
N LEU A 474 12.11 15.38 12.17
CA LEU A 474 13.01 15.25 11.04
C LEU A 474 14.35 15.93 11.39
N PRO A 475 15.49 15.41 10.92
CA PRO A 475 16.77 16.08 11.10
C PRO A 475 16.72 17.49 10.50
N VAL A 476 17.22 18.48 11.25
CA VAL A 476 17.38 19.85 10.74
C VAL A 476 18.64 19.92 9.90
N ILE A 477 18.51 20.50 8.70
CA ILE A 477 19.61 20.76 7.78
C ILE A 477 19.59 22.26 7.48
N ASP A 478 20.66 22.96 7.85
CA ASP A 478 20.74 24.42 7.73
C ASP A 478 20.74 24.91 6.26
N ASP A 479 21.44 24.20 5.37
CA ASP A 479 21.50 24.47 3.92
C ASP A 479 21.16 23.22 3.11
N PRO A 480 19.86 22.91 2.94
CA PRO A 480 19.42 21.70 2.24
C PRO A 480 19.47 21.85 0.71
N VAL A 481 19.70 23.04 0.16
CA VAL A 481 19.52 23.32 -1.28
C VAL A 481 20.73 22.93 -2.11
N LEU A 482 20.58 21.89 -2.93
CA LEU A 482 21.63 21.37 -3.79
C LEU A 482 21.72 22.16 -5.12
N PRO A 483 22.93 22.37 -5.67
CA PRO A 483 23.10 22.96 -7.00
C PRO A 483 22.46 22.09 -8.09
N ALA A 484 21.71 22.70 -9.00
CA ALA A 484 21.11 22.04 -10.16
C ALA A 484 22.12 21.83 -11.31
N THR A 485 23.37 21.55 -10.99
CA THR A 485 24.48 21.34 -11.94
C THR A 485 25.25 20.09 -11.56
N PRO A 486 25.87 19.38 -12.51
CA PRO A 486 26.72 18.22 -12.19
C PRO A 486 27.79 18.60 -11.18
N LEU A 487 27.95 17.77 -10.15
CA LEU A 487 28.94 17.95 -9.10
C LEU A 487 30.01 16.88 -9.23
N SER A 488 31.27 17.26 -9.01
CA SER A 488 32.32 16.27 -8.77
C SER A 488 32.09 15.58 -7.42
N GLU A 489 32.65 14.38 -7.25
CA GLU A 489 32.49 13.57 -6.02
C GLU A 489 32.84 14.37 -4.75
N ALA A 490 33.91 15.19 -4.80
CA ALA A 490 34.33 16.04 -3.70
C ALA A 490 33.27 17.10 -3.35
N ALA A 491 32.68 17.75 -4.36
CA ALA A 491 31.62 18.72 -4.16
C ALA A 491 30.32 18.08 -3.64
N ALA A 492 29.97 16.89 -4.15
CA ALA A 492 28.82 16.11 -3.67
C ALA A 492 28.99 15.73 -2.18
N LYS A 493 30.14 15.17 -1.80
CA LYS A 493 30.43 14.83 -0.39
C LYS A 493 30.48 16.05 0.52
N ALA A 494 30.98 17.18 0.05
CA ALA A 494 30.91 18.44 0.82
C ALA A 494 29.47 18.87 1.11
N ARG A 495 28.52 18.62 0.19
CA ARG A 495 27.08 18.83 0.45
C ARG A 495 26.53 17.84 1.47
N LEU A 496 26.91 16.56 1.39
CA LEU A 496 26.50 15.54 2.37
C LEU A 496 27.00 15.87 3.78
N VAL A 497 28.26 16.30 3.93
CA VAL A 497 28.82 16.72 5.22
C VAL A 497 28.06 17.91 5.80
N ARG A 498 27.72 18.92 4.98
CA ARG A 498 26.86 20.04 5.41
C ARG A 498 25.45 19.61 5.80
N ALA A 499 24.94 18.53 5.22
CA ALA A 499 23.69 17.92 5.60
C ALA A 499 23.79 17.09 6.89
N GLY A 500 24.99 16.92 7.44
CA GLY A 500 25.27 16.13 8.64
C GLY A 500 25.52 14.63 8.36
N ILE A 501 25.74 14.25 7.11
CA ILE A 501 26.12 12.87 6.74
C ILE A 501 27.66 12.79 6.74
N PRO A 502 28.28 11.99 7.64
CA PRO A 502 29.73 11.97 7.78
C PRO A 502 30.44 11.40 6.54
N CYS A 503 31.54 12.03 6.14
CA CYS A 503 32.48 11.55 5.13
C CYS A 503 33.90 11.54 5.72
N LEU A 504 34.82 10.80 5.11
CA LEU A 504 36.24 10.90 5.45
C LEU A 504 36.82 12.27 5.04
N PRO A 505 37.90 12.73 5.68
CA PRO A 505 38.59 13.93 5.25
C PRO A 505 39.31 13.68 3.93
N GLU A 506 39.13 14.59 2.97
CA GLU A 506 39.68 14.43 1.62
C GLU A 506 40.32 15.72 1.13
N LYS A 507 41.30 15.55 0.24
CA LYS A 507 41.97 16.68 -0.42
C LYS A 507 42.21 16.31 -1.88
N VAL A 508 42.07 17.32 -2.73
CA VAL A 508 42.34 17.21 -4.16
C VAL A 508 43.81 17.56 -4.38
N ALA A 509 44.49 16.73 -5.17
CA ALA A 509 45.83 16.98 -5.67
C ALA A 509 45.79 17.12 -7.19
N GLN A 510 46.39 18.17 -7.72
CA GLN A 510 46.52 18.39 -9.16
C GLN A 510 47.78 17.74 -9.75
N THR A 511 48.73 17.38 -8.89
CA THR A 511 50.01 16.76 -9.29
C THR A 511 50.33 15.53 -8.45
N ALA A 512 51.19 14.66 -8.98
CA ALA A 512 51.63 13.46 -8.27
C ALA A 512 52.42 13.75 -6.99
N ASP A 513 53.24 14.81 -6.98
CA ASP A 513 54.01 15.22 -5.79
C ASP A 513 53.10 15.81 -4.71
N GLU A 514 52.11 16.59 -5.12
CA GLU A 514 51.08 17.09 -4.19
C GLU A 514 50.27 15.93 -3.59
N ALA A 515 49.91 14.91 -4.39
CA ALA A 515 49.21 13.73 -3.90
C ALA A 515 50.02 12.98 -2.84
N ALA A 516 51.32 12.77 -3.08
CA ALA A 516 52.22 12.12 -2.13
C ALA A 516 52.39 12.94 -0.83
N SER A 517 52.49 14.27 -0.94
CA SER A 517 52.57 15.17 0.22
C SER A 517 51.28 15.13 1.06
N ILE A 518 50.12 15.21 0.40
CA ILE A 518 48.80 15.11 1.04
C ILE A 518 48.63 13.78 1.75
N ALA A 519 48.95 12.66 1.08
CA ALA A 519 48.84 11.32 1.65
C ALA A 519 49.71 11.16 2.90
N THR A 520 50.95 11.64 2.85
CA THR A 520 51.86 11.61 4.00
C THR A 520 51.31 12.43 5.18
N ALA A 521 50.72 13.60 4.90
CA ALA A 521 50.14 14.46 5.93
C ALA A 521 48.83 13.91 6.53
N MET A 522 48.05 13.16 5.75
CA MET A 522 46.82 12.50 6.20
C MET A 522 47.06 11.23 7.02
N GLY A 523 48.21 10.59 6.81
CA GLY A 523 48.53 9.27 7.35
C GLY A 523 48.20 8.17 6.34
N LEU A 524 49.13 7.21 6.22
CA LEU A 524 49.04 6.07 5.32
C LEU A 524 48.50 4.84 6.06
N PRO A 525 47.82 3.90 5.38
CA PRO A 525 47.55 3.86 3.94
C PRO A 525 46.37 4.75 3.51
N VAL A 526 46.41 5.21 2.26
CA VAL A 526 45.34 6.02 1.65
C VAL A 526 44.69 5.32 0.45
N ALA A 527 43.48 5.76 0.11
CA ALA A 527 42.85 5.54 -1.17
C ALA A 527 43.01 6.79 -2.06
N MET A 528 43.06 6.54 -3.37
CA MET A 528 43.15 7.56 -4.41
C MET A 528 42.09 7.29 -5.47
N LYS A 529 41.34 8.33 -5.84
CA LYS A 529 40.36 8.27 -6.93
C LYS A 529 40.58 9.40 -7.92
N ILE A 530 40.35 9.17 -9.21
CA ILE A 530 40.31 10.24 -10.20
C ILE A 530 39.12 11.18 -9.91
N LEU A 531 39.35 12.49 -9.94
CA LEU A 531 38.31 13.50 -9.74
C LEU A 531 37.90 14.08 -11.09
N SER A 532 36.67 13.81 -11.50
CA SER A 532 36.07 14.33 -12.72
C SER A 532 34.55 14.41 -12.56
N PRO A 533 33.89 15.51 -12.96
CA PRO A 533 32.43 15.57 -13.05
C PRO A 533 31.87 14.78 -14.25
N ASP A 534 32.73 14.36 -15.18
CA ASP A 534 32.33 13.66 -16.42
C ASP A 534 32.54 12.14 -16.35
N ILE A 535 33.11 11.62 -15.25
CA ILE A 535 33.42 10.20 -15.05
C ILE A 535 32.72 9.68 -13.79
N ALA A 536 31.63 8.92 -13.98
CA ALA A 536 30.89 8.30 -12.88
C ALA A 536 31.49 6.94 -12.47
N HIS A 537 31.75 6.03 -13.41
CA HIS A 537 32.32 4.70 -13.14
C HIS A 537 33.85 4.69 -13.26
N LYS A 538 34.52 4.87 -12.12
CA LYS A 538 35.98 5.11 -12.07
C LYS A 538 36.80 3.82 -12.08
N THR A 539 36.27 2.75 -11.52
CA THR A 539 36.97 1.47 -11.38
C THR A 539 37.37 0.90 -12.74
N ASP A 540 36.47 0.94 -13.72
CA ASP A 540 36.66 0.30 -15.04
C ASP A 540 37.76 0.96 -15.88
N ILE A 541 38.05 2.23 -15.63
CA ILE A 541 39.12 2.97 -16.30
C ILE A 541 40.43 2.98 -15.51
N GLY A 542 40.51 2.26 -14.38
CA GLY A 542 41.65 2.27 -13.48
C GLY A 542 41.80 3.57 -12.67
N GLY A 543 40.70 4.30 -12.49
CA GLY A 543 40.60 5.56 -11.77
C GLY A 543 40.42 5.41 -10.26
N VAL A 544 40.63 4.22 -9.70
CA VAL A 544 40.62 3.94 -8.25
C VAL A 544 41.87 3.14 -7.89
N ALA A 545 42.58 3.55 -6.85
CA ALA A 545 43.70 2.82 -6.26
C ALA A 545 43.54 2.82 -4.73
N LEU A 546 43.57 1.63 -4.13
CA LEU A 546 43.34 1.42 -2.70
C LEU A 546 44.62 0.93 -2.01
N ASN A 547 44.68 1.06 -0.68
CA ASN A 547 45.78 0.56 0.15
C ASN A 547 47.17 1.09 -0.26
N LEU A 548 47.26 2.36 -0.65
CA LEU A 548 48.54 2.99 -0.99
C LEU A 548 49.32 3.24 0.31
N ALA A 549 50.34 2.41 0.56
CA ALA A 549 51.00 2.29 1.86
C ALA A 549 52.19 3.24 2.07
N ASP A 550 52.71 3.85 1.00
CA ASP A 550 53.86 4.76 1.04
C ASP A 550 53.74 5.87 -0.02
N ALA A 551 54.50 6.94 0.18
CA ALA A 551 54.45 8.14 -0.65
C ALA A 551 54.90 7.89 -2.11
N GLU A 552 55.76 6.90 -2.34
CA GLU A 552 56.23 6.57 -3.70
C GLU A 552 55.12 5.90 -4.49
N THR A 553 54.47 4.89 -3.90
CA THR A 553 53.33 4.18 -4.50
C THR A 553 52.17 5.15 -4.79
N VAL A 554 51.95 6.14 -3.92
CA VAL A 554 51.00 7.24 -4.17
C VAL A 554 51.42 8.06 -5.38
N ARG A 555 52.68 8.52 -5.45
CA ARG A 555 53.17 9.34 -6.57
C ARG A 555 53.04 8.60 -7.91
N GLU A 556 53.43 7.33 -7.95
CA GLU A 556 53.33 6.50 -9.14
C GLU A 556 51.88 6.30 -9.60
N ALA A 557 50.97 6.00 -8.66
CA ALA A 557 49.54 5.84 -8.96
C ALA A 557 48.91 7.14 -9.50
N ALA A 558 49.22 8.29 -8.89
CA ALA A 558 48.72 9.59 -9.33
C ALA A 558 49.26 9.95 -10.72
N ALA A 559 50.56 9.80 -10.94
CA ALA A 559 51.19 10.08 -12.24
C ALA A 559 50.60 9.20 -13.36
N ARG A 560 50.32 7.93 -13.05
CA ARG A 560 49.64 7.02 -13.98
C ARG A 560 48.22 7.50 -14.29
N MET A 561 47.39 7.75 -13.29
CA MET A 561 45.99 8.18 -13.50
C MET A 561 45.90 9.49 -14.28
N LEU A 562 46.68 10.50 -13.89
CA LEU A 562 46.68 11.83 -14.51
C LEU A 562 47.21 11.84 -15.94
N ARG A 563 47.93 10.80 -16.37
CA ARG A 563 48.42 10.66 -17.75
C ARG A 563 47.49 9.76 -18.58
N ASP A 564 47.15 8.59 -18.06
CA ASP A 564 46.52 7.53 -18.85
C ASP A 564 45.01 7.77 -19.04
N ILE A 565 44.33 8.35 -18.05
CA ILE A 565 42.88 8.59 -18.12
C ILE A 565 42.54 9.70 -19.13
N PRO A 566 43.18 10.88 -19.12
CA PRO A 566 42.95 11.90 -20.15
C PRO A 566 43.26 11.40 -21.56
N ALA A 567 44.23 10.50 -21.72
CA ALA A 567 44.57 9.92 -23.03
C ALA A 567 43.47 8.98 -23.55
N ARG A 568 42.76 8.28 -22.65
CA ARG A 568 41.63 7.40 -22.99
C ARG A 568 40.31 8.16 -23.16
N LEU A 569 40.12 9.22 -22.38
CA LEU A 569 38.90 10.04 -22.35
C LEU A 569 39.24 11.53 -22.56
N PRO A 570 39.62 11.94 -23.78
CA PRO A 570 40.10 13.30 -24.05
C PRO A 570 39.03 14.39 -23.85
N GLU A 571 37.76 14.02 -23.87
CA GLU A 571 36.65 14.96 -23.65
C GLU A 571 36.25 15.11 -22.16
N ALA A 572 36.76 14.25 -21.28
CA ALA A 572 36.44 14.31 -19.85
C ALA A 572 37.28 15.40 -19.15
N ARG A 573 36.63 16.24 -18.34
CA ARG A 573 37.33 17.23 -17.51
C ARG A 573 37.93 16.54 -16.30
N ILE A 574 39.24 16.51 -16.19
CA ILE A 574 39.94 15.99 -15.01
C ILE A 574 40.34 17.16 -14.10
N GLU A 575 39.85 17.14 -12.86
CA GLU A 575 40.13 18.18 -11.86
C GLU A 575 41.35 17.83 -10.98
N GLY A 576 41.79 16.57 -11.01
CA GLY A 576 42.92 16.06 -10.24
C GLY A 576 42.69 14.64 -9.76
N VAL A 577 43.38 14.25 -8.68
CA VAL A 577 43.12 13.03 -7.91
C VAL A 577 42.68 13.39 -6.49
N LEU A 578 41.71 12.66 -5.98
CA LEU A 578 41.16 12.78 -4.64
C LEU A 578 41.87 11.80 -3.72
N ILE A 579 42.45 12.29 -2.63
CA ILE A 579 43.18 11.50 -1.64
C ILE A 579 42.37 11.47 -0.35
N THR A 580 42.17 10.27 0.19
CA THR A 580 41.42 10.02 1.43
C THR A 580 42.05 8.88 2.23
N PRO A 581 42.00 8.88 3.57
CA PRO A 581 42.41 7.72 4.38
C PRO A 581 41.62 6.45 4.03
N MET A 582 42.20 5.27 4.30
CA MET A 582 41.46 4.02 4.22
C MET A 582 40.39 3.95 5.34
N ALA A 583 39.15 3.63 4.98
CA ALA A 583 37.99 3.62 5.88
C ALA A 583 37.96 2.46 6.88
N GLY A 584 38.82 1.45 6.72
CA GLY A 584 38.84 0.22 7.52
C GLY A 584 37.77 -0.80 7.11
N GLU A 585 37.52 -1.77 7.98
CA GLU A 585 36.46 -2.78 7.77
C GLU A 585 35.10 -2.27 8.25
N GLY A 586 34.03 -2.75 7.62
CA GLY A 586 32.65 -2.45 8.00
C GLY A 586 31.66 -3.19 7.10
N VAL A 587 30.37 -2.93 7.30
CA VAL A 587 29.30 -3.41 6.42
C VAL A 587 29.03 -2.33 5.38
N GLU A 588 29.15 -2.65 4.10
CA GLU A 588 28.81 -1.72 3.03
C GLU A 588 27.30 -1.70 2.79
N LEU A 589 26.74 -0.50 2.69
CA LEU A 589 25.36 -0.22 2.34
C LEU A 589 25.31 0.73 1.14
N ILE A 590 24.18 0.76 0.46
CA ILE A 590 23.87 1.74 -0.57
C ILE A 590 22.70 2.57 -0.08
N LEU A 591 22.84 3.89 -0.07
CA LEU A 591 21.72 4.80 0.12
C LEU A 591 21.43 5.51 -1.19
N GLY A 592 20.16 5.68 -1.51
CA GLY A 592 19.74 6.33 -2.74
C GLY A 592 18.47 7.15 -2.57
N THR A 593 18.31 8.15 -3.42
CA THR A 593 17.05 8.89 -3.57
C THR A 593 16.68 8.93 -5.03
N GLN A 594 15.38 8.88 -5.29
CA GLN A 594 14.83 9.10 -6.63
C GLN A 594 13.49 9.81 -6.50
N ARG A 595 13.06 10.52 -7.54
CA ARG A 595 11.70 11.07 -7.61
C ARG A 595 10.83 10.17 -8.46
N ASP A 596 9.87 9.51 -7.82
CA ASP A 596 8.78 8.87 -8.53
C ASP A 596 7.85 9.96 -9.12
N PRO A 597 7.45 9.87 -10.40
CA PRO A 597 6.60 10.89 -11.03
C PRO A 597 5.19 10.97 -10.44
N VAL A 598 4.73 9.93 -9.75
CA VAL A 598 3.40 9.82 -9.15
C VAL A 598 3.48 9.98 -7.63
N ILE A 599 4.32 9.20 -6.95
CA ILE A 599 4.40 9.15 -5.48
C ILE A 599 5.26 10.27 -4.90
N GLY A 600 6.15 10.83 -5.69
CA GLY A 600 7.06 11.90 -5.28
C GLY A 600 8.42 11.38 -4.80
N PRO A 601 9.11 12.13 -3.93
CA PRO A 601 10.45 11.77 -3.46
C PRO A 601 10.48 10.45 -2.70
N MET A 602 11.42 9.58 -3.06
CA MET A 602 11.66 8.28 -2.45
C MET A 602 13.08 8.22 -1.92
N VAL A 603 13.27 7.50 -0.81
CA VAL A 603 14.58 7.14 -0.26
C VAL A 603 14.71 5.62 -0.19
N MET A 604 15.93 5.15 -0.39
CA MET A 604 16.29 3.75 -0.51
C MET A 604 17.47 3.42 0.40
N VAL A 605 17.44 2.26 1.04
CA VAL A 605 18.60 1.60 1.63
C VAL A 605 18.70 0.19 1.07
N GLY A 606 19.91 -0.25 0.77
CA GLY A 606 20.19 -1.63 0.42
C GLY A 606 21.56 -2.08 0.91
N MET A 607 21.78 -3.39 0.87
CA MET A 607 23.13 -3.94 1.09
C MET A 607 24.05 -3.52 -0.06
N GLY A 608 25.29 -3.15 0.25
CA GLY A 608 26.33 -2.75 -0.72
C GLY A 608 27.38 -3.84 -0.98
N GLY A 609 28.33 -3.51 -1.84
CA GLY A 609 29.43 -4.40 -2.25
C GLY A 609 29.08 -5.32 -3.42
N ILE A 610 30.05 -6.13 -3.87
CA ILE A 610 29.96 -6.97 -5.09
C ILE A 610 28.74 -7.92 -5.09
N LEU A 611 28.33 -8.40 -3.91
CA LEU A 611 27.19 -9.31 -3.80
C LEU A 611 25.83 -8.62 -4.01
N ALA A 612 25.75 -7.30 -3.87
CA ALA A 612 24.52 -6.53 -4.08
C ALA A 612 24.04 -6.54 -5.53
N GLU A 613 24.96 -6.70 -6.50
CA GLU A 613 24.64 -6.78 -7.92
C GLU A 613 23.96 -8.11 -8.31
N VAL A 614 24.19 -9.16 -7.53
CA VAL A 614 23.71 -10.54 -7.82
C VAL A 614 22.35 -10.82 -7.17
N ALA A 615 22.08 -10.24 -6.00
CA ALA A 615 20.80 -10.40 -5.29
C ALA A 615 20.44 -9.09 -4.56
N PRO A 616 19.67 -8.18 -5.19
CA PRO A 616 19.34 -6.90 -4.58
C PRO A 616 18.47 -7.09 -3.33
N ASP A 617 19.01 -6.70 -2.18
CA ASP A 617 18.31 -6.58 -0.91
C ASP A 617 18.12 -5.10 -0.61
N VAL A 618 16.96 -4.59 -1.00
CA VAL A 618 16.66 -3.16 -1.06
C VAL A 618 15.31 -2.88 -0.42
N VAL A 619 15.27 -1.81 0.37
CA VAL A 619 14.06 -1.29 1.01
C VAL A 619 13.84 0.16 0.60
N LEU A 620 12.63 0.45 0.15
CA LEU A 620 12.17 1.78 -0.26
C LEU A 620 11.22 2.36 0.80
N ALA A 621 11.20 3.70 0.87
CA ALA A 621 10.24 4.47 1.64
C ALA A 621 9.98 5.82 0.97
N ARG A 622 8.77 6.35 1.17
CA ARG A 622 8.44 7.71 0.72
C ARG A 622 9.11 8.72 1.65
N ALA A 623 9.84 9.65 1.06
CA ALA A 623 10.56 10.69 1.80
C ALA A 623 9.63 11.88 2.16
N PRO A 624 9.93 12.60 3.26
CA PRO A 624 11.03 12.36 4.17
C PRO A 624 10.68 11.27 5.19
N VAL A 625 11.71 10.63 5.76
CA VAL A 625 11.57 9.65 6.85
C VAL A 625 12.29 10.14 8.11
N THR A 626 11.74 9.81 9.27
CA THR A 626 12.40 10.02 10.56
C THR A 626 13.48 8.95 10.80
N PRO A 627 14.44 9.17 11.71
CA PRO A 627 15.39 8.13 12.10
C PRO A 627 14.70 6.83 12.59
N GLN A 628 13.56 6.94 13.28
CA GLN A 628 12.80 5.75 13.70
C GLN A 628 12.21 4.97 12.53
N GLN A 629 11.70 5.68 11.50
CA GLN A 629 11.23 5.04 10.27
C GLN A 629 12.40 4.39 9.51
N ALA A 630 13.56 5.05 9.48
CA ALA A 630 14.76 4.52 8.86
C ALA A 630 15.28 3.26 9.58
N LEU A 631 15.20 3.17 10.91
CA LEU A 631 15.48 1.91 11.64
C LEU A 631 14.55 0.79 11.17
N GLY A 632 13.25 1.07 11.03
CA GLY A 632 12.30 0.10 10.46
C GLY A 632 12.56 -0.24 8.99
N MET A 633 13.27 0.60 8.23
CA MET A 633 13.76 0.21 6.90
C MET A 633 14.90 -0.80 7.01
N LEU A 634 15.84 -0.61 7.95
CA LEU A 634 16.94 -1.54 8.19
C LEU A 634 16.45 -2.91 8.67
N ASP A 635 15.42 -2.96 9.49
CA ASP A 635 14.82 -4.21 9.99
C ASP A 635 14.18 -5.06 8.87
N ARG A 636 13.81 -4.42 7.75
CA ARG A 636 13.19 -5.09 6.59
C ARG A 636 14.20 -5.62 5.58
N LEU A 637 15.49 -5.30 5.73
CA LEU A 637 16.53 -5.91 4.90
C LEU A 637 16.60 -7.40 5.19
N ARG A 638 16.66 -8.24 4.16
CA ARG A 638 16.80 -9.70 4.29
C ARG A 638 18.09 -10.05 5.03
N ALA A 639 19.14 -9.25 4.84
CA ALA A 639 20.43 -9.40 5.51
C ALA A 639 20.58 -8.51 6.76
N ALA A 640 19.48 -8.05 7.39
CA ALA A 640 19.52 -7.19 8.58
C ALA A 640 20.39 -7.75 9.71
N ALA A 641 20.48 -9.07 9.86
CA ALA A 641 21.32 -9.73 10.85
C ALA A 641 22.83 -9.42 10.70
N LEU A 642 23.29 -9.02 9.51
CA LEU A 642 24.67 -8.56 9.31
C LEU A 642 24.96 -7.25 10.06
N LEU A 643 23.94 -6.43 10.28
CA LEU A 643 24.05 -5.17 11.02
C LEU A 643 24.17 -5.41 12.53
N ASP A 644 23.65 -6.53 13.03
CA ASP A 644 23.71 -6.89 14.46
C ASP A 644 25.01 -7.61 14.85
N GLY A 645 25.83 -7.96 13.84
CA GLY A 645 27.09 -8.67 14.00
C GLY A 645 26.95 -10.17 13.75
N VAL A 646 27.94 -10.73 13.06
CA VAL A 646 28.00 -12.16 12.71
C VAL A 646 29.41 -12.70 12.93
N ARG A 647 29.49 -13.96 13.36
CA ARG A 647 30.75 -14.72 13.50
C ARG A 647 31.82 -14.02 14.35
N GLY A 648 31.41 -13.40 15.46
CA GLY A 648 32.32 -12.73 16.39
C GLY A 648 32.70 -11.29 16.02
N ARG A 649 32.17 -10.75 14.91
CA ARG A 649 32.23 -9.31 14.63
C ARG A 649 31.16 -8.57 15.44
N ALA A 650 31.50 -7.38 15.93
CA ALA A 650 30.55 -6.49 16.59
C ALA A 650 29.50 -5.98 15.57
N GLY A 651 28.30 -5.70 16.06
CA GLY A 651 27.28 -5.00 15.28
C GLY A 651 27.69 -3.57 14.93
N VAL A 652 27.01 -3.00 13.93
CA VAL A 652 27.23 -1.62 13.48
C VAL A 652 26.33 -0.64 14.26
N ASP A 653 26.66 0.64 14.21
CA ASP A 653 25.81 1.70 14.73
C ASP A 653 24.59 1.92 13.81
N ARG A 654 23.51 1.17 14.08
CA ARG A 654 22.24 1.30 13.35
C ARG A 654 21.65 2.70 13.45
N GLY A 655 21.90 3.42 14.55
CA GLY A 655 21.43 4.78 14.76
C GLY A 655 22.08 5.77 13.79
N ALA A 656 23.39 5.66 13.59
CA ALA A 656 24.12 6.49 12.62
C ALA A 656 23.65 6.26 11.18
N ILE A 657 23.38 5.00 10.80
CA ILE A 657 22.82 4.66 9.48
C ILE A 657 21.42 5.27 9.32
N ALA A 658 20.57 5.12 10.33
CA ALA A 658 19.22 5.67 10.33
C ALA A 658 19.20 7.20 10.23
N ASP A 659 20.10 7.89 10.93
CA ASP A 659 20.25 9.35 10.82
C ASP A 659 20.72 9.77 9.41
N ALA A 660 21.67 9.04 8.80
CA ALA A 660 22.11 9.29 7.43
C ALA A 660 20.96 9.13 6.41
N ILE A 661 20.16 8.06 6.53
CA ILE A 661 18.96 7.84 5.69
C ILE A 661 17.96 8.99 5.87
N ALA A 662 17.67 9.37 7.12
CA ALA A 662 16.72 10.44 7.42
C ALA A 662 17.18 11.79 6.81
N ARG A 663 18.44 12.16 7.00
CA ARG A 663 19.03 13.38 6.40
C ARG A 663 18.98 13.36 4.88
N LEU A 664 19.34 12.23 4.28
CA LEU A 664 19.29 12.06 2.83
C LEU A 664 17.85 12.20 2.29
N SER A 665 16.86 11.70 3.03
CA SER A 665 15.45 11.85 2.67
C SER A 665 14.96 13.30 2.76
N VAL A 666 15.44 14.08 3.73
CA VAL A 666 15.15 15.53 3.84
C VAL A 666 15.76 16.27 2.66
N LEU A 667 17.00 15.94 2.26
CA LEU A 667 17.60 16.48 1.04
C LEU A 667 16.78 16.14 -0.21
N ALA A 668 16.27 14.92 -0.33
CA ALA A 668 15.46 14.50 -1.47
C ALA A 668 14.20 15.36 -1.63
N VAL A 669 13.51 15.63 -0.52
CA VAL A 669 12.28 16.44 -0.51
C VAL A 669 12.59 17.90 -0.82
N ALA A 670 13.62 18.47 -0.19
CA ALA A 670 14.01 19.86 -0.39
C ALA A 670 14.44 20.17 -1.84
N ASN A 671 14.84 19.14 -2.59
CA ASN A 671 15.36 19.29 -3.95
C ASN A 671 14.56 18.51 -5.02
N ALA A 672 13.32 18.12 -4.71
CA ALA A 672 12.50 17.29 -5.60
C ALA A 672 12.29 17.90 -7.01
N ASP A 673 12.34 19.22 -7.12
CA ASP A 673 12.12 19.92 -8.39
C ASP A 673 13.42 20.16 -9.18
N THR A 674 14.59 19.97 -8.59
CA THR A 674 15.90 20.30 -9.19
C THR A 674 16.85 19.12 -9.31
N ILE A 675 16.74 18.12 -8.43
CA ILE A 675 17.60 16.94 -8.38
C ILE A 675 16.78 15.68 -8.73
N ASP A 676 17.34 14.84 -9.60
CA ASP A 676 16.75 13.58 -10.02
C ASP A 676 17.08 12.46 -9.04
N SER A 677 18.36 12.33 -8.66
CA SER A 677 18.82 11.34 -7.70
C SER A 677 20.05 11.79 -6.90
N ILE A 678 20.16 11.25 -5.70
CA ILE A 678 21.34 11.31 -4.83
C ILE A 678 21.70 9.87 -4.49
N GLU A 679 22.94 9.46 -4.69
CA GLU A 679 23.42 8.11 -4.41
C GLU A 679 24.66 8.18 -3.51
N ILE A 680 24.70 7.33 -2.48
CA ILE A 680 25.84 7.09 -1.61
C ILE A 680 26.18 5.61 -1.75
N ASN A 681 27.28 5.31 -2.43
CA ASN A 681 27.66 3.94 -2.75
C ASN A 681 29.19 3.76 -2.75
N PRO A 682 29.80 3.23 -1.67
CA PRO A 682 29.14 2.71 -0.47
C PRO A 682 28.99 3.75 0.66
N LEU A 683 27.98 3.54 1.50
CA LEU A 683 27.96 3.97 2.90
C LEU A 683 28.56 2.84 3.75
N LEU A 684 29.71 3.08 4.39
CA LEU A 684 30.36 2.11 5.27
C LEU A 684 29.81 2.24 6.70
N ALA A 685 29.12 1.20 7.17
CA ALA A 685 28.62 1.10 8.53
C ALA A 685 29.63 0.38 9.44
N ARG A 686 29.88 0.97 10.60
CA ARG A 686 30.86 0.51 11.61
C ARG A 686 30.26 0.57 13.01
N PRO A 687 30.88 -0.08 14.02
CA PRO A 687 30.42 0.02 15.41
C PRO A 687 30.43 1.45 15.99
N ASP A 688 31.24 2.34 15.40
CA ASP A 688 31.44 3.73 15.82
C ASP A 688 30.78 4.78 14.90
N GLY A 689 29.98 4.35 13.91
CA GLY A 689 29.19 5.25 13.06
C GLY A 689 29.01 4.77 11.63
N ALA A 690 28.60 5.69 10.74
CA ALA A 690 28.43 5.45 9.32
C ALA A 690 29.14 6.54 8.49
N LEU A 691 29.84 6.13 7.43
CA LEU A 691 30.66 7.02 6.59
C LEU A 691 30.28 6.87 5.12
N ALA A 692 29.94 7.97 4.45
CA ALA A 692 29.81 7.99 3.00
C ALA A 692 31.20 7.97 2.35
N LEU A 693 31.52 6.90 1.62
CA LEU A 693 32.80 6.74 0.94
C LEU A 693 32.76 7.21 -0.52
N ASP A 694 31.57 7.34 -1.08
CA ASP A 694 31.32 7.89 -2.40
C ASP A 694 29.97 8.61 -2.43
N ALA A 695 29.81 9.55 -3.36
CA ALA A 695 28.57 10.27 -3.55
C ALA A 695 28.39 10.75 -4.99
N LEU A 696 27.18 10.57 -5.52
CA LEU A 696 26.75 11.08 -6.81
C LEU A 696 25.45 11.88 -6.65
N ILE A 697 25.40 13.07 -7.22
CA ILE A 697 24.20 13.92 -7.26
C ILE A 697 23.89 14.23 -8.72
N VAL A 698 22.71 13.84 -9.18
CA VAL A 698 22.28 13.99 -10.58
C VAL A 698 21.17 15.05 -10.67
N PRO A 699 21.40 16.20 -11.31
CA PRO A 699 20.37 17.21 -11.55
C PRO A 699 19.29 16.74 -12.54
N ARG A 700 18.09 17.32 -12.46
CA ARG A 700 17.01 17.04 -13.42
C ARG A 700 17.35 17.53 -14.83
N GLY A 701 16.90 16.77 -15.84
CA GLY A 701 17.11 17.09 -17.25
C GLY A 701 18.41 16.57 -17.85
N GLN A 702 19.27 15.91 -17.05
CA GLN A 702 20.39 15.12 -17.54
C GLN A 702 20.10 13.66 -17.23
N ALA A 703 19.94 12.83 -18.27
CA ALA A 703 19.77 11.39 -18.08
C ALA A 703 21.03 10.81 -17.43
N ARG A 704 20.88 9.80 -16.54
CA ARG A 704 21.99 8.87 -16.24
C ARG A 704 22.52 8.39 -17.58
N ARG A 705 23.75 8.77 -17.96
CA ARG A 705 24.44 8.12 -19.06
C ARG A 705 24.62 6.67 -18.64
N LYS A 706 23.72 5.79 -19.11
CA LYS A 706 24.03 4.38 -19.24
C LYS A 706 25.08 4.32 -20.34
N ASP A 707 26.34 4.47 -19.97
CA ASP A 707 27.42 4.09 -20.87
C ASP A 707 27.25 2.59 -21.07
N SER A 708 26.89 2.24 -22.30
CA SER A 708 26.66 0.88 -22.77
C SER A 708 27.80 -0.04 -22.37
N ALA A 709 27.44 -1.20 -21.83
CA ALA A 709 28.33 -2.36 -21.66
C ALA A 709 29.03 -2.76 -22.96
#